data_AF-A0A365TY94-F1
#
_entry.id   AF-A0A365TY94-F1
#
_cell.length_a   1.000
_cell.length_b   1.000
_cell.length_c   1.000
_cell.angle_alpha   90.00
_cell.angle_beta   90.00
_cell.angle_gamma   90.00
#
_symmetry.space_group_name_H-M   'P 1'
#
loop_
_entity.id
_entity.type
_entity.pdbx_description
1 polymer ?
#
loop_
_entity_poly.entity_id
_entity_poly.type
_entity_poly.pdbx_seq_one_letter_code
_entity_poly.pdbx_strand_id
1 'polypeptide(L)'
;MNKSITGGIVFMPPPFTDGLDVWSSGDGTAGSDTYEGALNAGLIAADQDFGGALELQKTENVQKLRFMGQTPILPGCFLRVTARVKAISGDLPTVRIAGWAGGAGGDHVAGLTETGPETTLQSYGEVVEVSAIVGVGQRTGVDMVWGPDPVYGHFGLDLTGPVGGIIRVDDLVIEDATRVFLRGLMDWVDVRDYGAIGDGSADNTAAFEAADAAAAGRDVLVPDGTYFLADNVTMQSFVRFDGTVTMPDEKILALTRNFDLPGYSEAFGNDELAFRKAFQALLNNAGHESLDLGGRLIAVTGPIDMAAAVANKTTYSQRRQIKNGQLSAVGNGDWQTEVMSSQATYSASDSLKLTNVTDVANVPVGAVVEGNGVGREVYVSAKNVAAQEVTLSQQLFDAEGTQVFTFRRFKYLLDFSGFEKLSKFAIDSVEFQCSGDCSGILLAQTGSSFQLRDSFITRPKDRGISSHAKGDQGMIIDRCQFLSDESADTSTERVSIGLNANANDVKLRDNRVVRFRHFAVLAGSSSIISGNHVFQGDSTNDAGRTAGLVMTRTNSRGTITGNYIDNCFIEWGNEHDSAPGFSSEFSFSGMNITDNVFLAGNVARWFTFLVVKPHGTGHFLNGMNVTGNSFRIIGVADRVETVDTSFSDLDYNRFSNVNFADNMFSNVVEPVSSPLVLEHEEASEAETWLVEPAPMLPFRAWAQTVSAVVPAGPLTDAAGQVRYLAPYYQAKQGPDSNQIKLQWAEPVKGTVTVTVRIDDAF
;
A
#
# COMPACT_ATOMS: atom_id res chain seq x y z
N MET A 1 24.12 24.37 27.98
CA MET A 1 23.39 25.10 29.04
C MET A 1 24.37 25.35 30.18
N ASN A 2 24.59 26.59 30.61
CA ASN A 2 25.63 26.92 31.62
C ASN A 2 25.16 26.50 33.02
N LYS A 3 25.87 25.57 33.66
CA LYS A 3 25.54 24.98 34.96
C LYS A 3 25.61 25.96 36.13
N SER A 4 26.38 27.05 36.03
CA SER A 4 26.36 28.09 37.06
C SER A 4 25.03 28.86 37.08
N ILE A 5 24.41 29.03 35.90
CA ILE A 5 23.14 29.73 35.75
C ILE A 5 21.96 28.79 36.02
N THR A 6 22.00 27.56 35.50
CA THR A 6 20.83 26.66 35.56
C THR A 6 20.82 25.69 36.74
N GLY A 7 21.97 25.46 37.38
CA GLY A 7 22.09 24.62 38.57
C GLY A 7 22.35 25.40 39.86
N GLY A 8 22.55 26.72 39.79
CA GLY A 8 22.93 27.55 40.95
C GLY A 8 24.29 27.19 41.55
N ILE A 9 25.16 26.51 40.79
CA ILE A 9 26.46 26.04 41.26
C ILE A 9 27.48 27.18 41.16
N VAL A 10 28.17 27.45 42.26
CA VAL A 10 29.26 28.42 42.32
C VAL A 10 30.56 27.70 42.00
N PHE A 11 31.10 27.92 40.79
CA PHE A 11 32.42 27.41 40.41
C PHE A 11 33.54 28.39 40.74
N MET A 12 33.24 29.69 40.76
CA MET A 12 34.21 30.76 40.95
C MET A 12 34.81 30.74 42.37
N PRO A 13 36.14 30.71 42.51
CA PRO A 13 36.81 30.99 43.79
C PRO A 13 36.52 32.43 44.29
N PRO A 14 36.60 32.68 45.61
CA PRO A 14 36.57 34.05 46.13
C PRO A 14 37.81 34.83 45.68
N PRO A 15 37.73 36.16 45.50
CA PRO A 15 38.89 36.96 45.15
C PRO A 15 39.95 36.92 46.27
N PHE A 16 41.23 37.11 45.94
CA PHE A 16 42.31 37.11 46.93
C PHE A 16 42.13 38.20 48.00
N THR A 17 41.44 39.30 47.67
CA THR A 17 41.13 40.37 48.62
C THR A 17 40.28 39.96 49.81
N ASP A 18 39.58 38.81 49.70
CA ASP A 18 38.74 38.27 50.78
C ASP A 18 39.57 37.51 51.83
N GLY A 19 40.86 37.24 51.57
CA GLY A 19 41.77 36.53 52.47
C GLY A 19 42.59 35.45 51.75
N LEU A 20 43.71 35.03 52.35
CA LEU A 20 44.56 33.95 51.84
C LEU A 20 44.37 32.63 52.60
N ASP A 21 43.39 32.56 53.49
CA ASP A 21 43.05 31.41 54.35
C ASP A 21 42.39 30.26 53.60
N VAL A 22 41.89 30.50 52.39
CA VAL A 22 41.33 29.48 51.48
C VAL A 22 42.23 29.17 50.27
N TRP A 23 43.45 29.70 50.29
CA TRP A 23 44.45 29.53 49.22
C TRP A 23 45.64 28.73 49.76
N SER A 24 45.76 27.49 49.30
CA SER A 24 46.70 26.50 49.81
C SER A 24 48.01 26.47 49.02
N SER A 25 49.11 26.30 49.76
CA SER A 25 50.44 25.97 49.24
C SER A 25 50.66 24.46 49.03
N GLY A 26 49.73 23.62 49.51
CA GLY A 26 49.58 22.19 49.22
C GLY A 26 48.50 21.88 48.18
N ASP A 27 47.87 20.71 48.27
CA ASP A 27 46.87 20.23 47.29
C ASP A 27 45.45 20.83 47.46
N GLY A 28 45.26 21.73 48.43
CA GLY A 28 43.96 22.34 48.72
C GLY A 28 43.05 21.49 49.62
N THR A 29 43.48 20.28 49.98
CA THR A 29 42.76 19.36 50.86
C THR A 29 42.78 19.83 52.32
N ALA A 30 41.85 19.32 53.12
CA ALA A 30 41.78 19.65 54.55
C ALA A 30 43.11 19.34 55.27
N GLY A 31 43.65 20.33 55.99
CA GLY A 31 44.94 20.24 56.68
C GLY A 31 46.15 20.69 55.85
N SER A 32 45.96 21.12 54.60
CA SER A 32 47.01 21.78 53.81
C SER A 32 47.36 23.16 54.38
N ASP A 33 48.64 23.54 54.30
CA ASP A 33 49.11 24.88 54.71
C ASP A 33 48.56 25.97 53.77
N THR A 34 48.00 27.03 54.35
CA THR A 34 47.44 28.19 53.64
C THR A 34 48.48 29.29 53.43
N TYR A 35 48.23 30.20 52.48
CA TYR A 35 49.06 31.39 52.29
C TYR A 35 48.78 32.50 53.31
N GLU A 36 47.74 32.38 54.13
CA GLU A 36 47.49 33.27 55.26
C GLU A 36 48.67 33.27 56.24
N GLY A 37 49.31 34.42 56.42
CA GLY A 37 50.48 34.57 57.29
C GLY A 37 51.77 33.92 56.79
N ALA A 38 51.81 33.39 55.56
CA ALA A 38 53.01 32.80 54.97
C ALA A 38 54.06 33.88 54.66
N LEU A 39 55.34 33.63 55.00
CA LEU A 39 56.41 34.61 54.83
C LEU A 39 56.72 34.93 53.35
N ASN A 40 56.35 34.03 52.44
CA ASN A 40 56.62 34.14 51.01
C ASN A 40 55.39 34.59 50.20
N ALA A 41 54.29 35.02 50.85
CA ALA A 41 53.09 35.48 50.18
C ALA A 41 52.50 36.73 50.85
N GLY A 42 51.86 37.59 50.06
CA GLY A 42 51.20 38.79 50.58
C GLY A 42 50.14 39.33 49.65
N LEU A 43 49.14 40.01 50.22
CA LEU A 43 48.11 40.69 49.46
C LEU A 43 48.58 42.07 49.01
N ILE A 44 48.40 42.34 47.72
CA ILE A 44 48.61 43.64 47.11
C ILE A 44 47.24 44.24 46.83
N ALA A 45 46.89 45.29 47.56
CA ALA A 45 45.54 45.87 47.52
C ALA A 45 45.23 46.69 46.24
N ALA A 46 46.26 47.15 45.52
CA ALA A 46 46.11 48.01 44.34
C ALA A 46 47.27 47.82 43.35
N ASP A 47 47.37 46.62 42.80
CA ASP A 47 48.19 46.34 41.63
C ASP A 47 47.62 47.06 40.39
N GLN A 48 48.51 47.60 39.55
CA GLN A 48 48.12 48.41 38.39
C GLN A 48 47.32 47.61 37.33
N ASP A 49 47.54 46.31 37.21
CA ASP A 49 46.90 45.46 36.20
C ASP A 49 45.75 44.62 36.78
N PHE A 50 45.85 44.22 38.05
CA PHE A 50 44.94 43.27 38.69
C PHE A 50 44.01 43.91 39.74
N GLY A 51 44.31 45.11 40.25
CA GLY A 51 43.63 45.64 41.41
C GLY A 51 44.05 44.87 42.68
N GLY A 52 43.23 43.92 43.15
CA GLY A 52 43.60 43.02 44.23
C GLY A 52 44.41 41.83 43.71
N ALA A 53 45.61 41.59 44.23
CA ALA A 53 46.46 40.50 43.74
C ALA A 53 47.20 39.78 44.87
N LEU A 54 47.49 38.50 44.66
CA LEU A 54 48.44 37.72 45.46
C LEU A 54 49.85 37.96 44.92
N GLU A 55 50.75 38.51 45.74
CA GLU A 55 52.19 38.48 45.48
C GLU A 55 52.80 37.27 46.17
N LEU A 56 53.50 36.43 45.39
CA LEU A 56 54.03 35.15 45.82
C LEU A 56 55.50 35.03 45.40
N GLN A 57 56.38 34.80 46.36
CA GLN A 57 57.75 34.38 46.09
C GLN A 57 57.80 32.86 45.95
N LYS A 58 58.28 32.38 44.82
CA LYS A 58 58.52 30.95 44.58
C LYS A 58 59.71 30.49 45.42
N THR A 59 59.47 29.60 46.37
CA THR A 59 60.51 29.03 47.26
C THR A 59 60.70 27.53 47.08
N GLU A 60 59.74 26.85 46.44
CA GLU A 60 59.75 25.40 46.20
C GLU A 60 60.02 25.05 44.74
N ASN A 61 60.49 23.81 44.47
CA ASN A 61 60.66 23.28 43.10
C ASN A 61 59.35 23.36 42.28
N VAL A 62 58.23 23.00 42.91
CA VAL A 62 56.87 23.26 42.41
C VAL A 62 56.13 24.04 43.49
N GLN A 63 55.87 25.32 43.23
CA GLN A 63 55.08 26.14 44.14
C GLN A 63 53.62 25.99 43.73
N LYS A 64 52.81 25.35 44.57
CA LYS A 64 51.38 25.16 44.30
C LYS A 64 50.59 26.37 44.82
N LEU A 65 49.58 26.76 44.07
CA LEU A 65 48.51 27.63 44.53
C LEU A 65 47.20 26.92 44.21
N ARG A 66 46.45 26.54 45.25
CA ARG A 66 45.20 25.78 45.12
C ARG A 66 44.08 26.46 45.90
N PHE A 67 42.93 26.61 45.27
CA PHE A 67 41.71 26.95 45.98
C PHE A 67 41.25 25.73 46.79
N MET A 68 41.06 25.91 48.10
CA MET A 68 40.65 24.84 49.02
C MET A 68 39.17 24.47 48.88
N GLY A 69 38.37 25.27 48.17
CA GLY A 69 36.98 24.90 47.89
C GLY A 69 36.89 23.66 47.01
N GLN A 70 35.83 22.87 47.23
CA GLN A 70 35.53 21.71 46.41
C GLN A 70 34.73 22.15 45.18
N THR A 71 35.41 22.34 44.04
CA THR A 71 34.75 22.68 42.78
C THR A 71 34.15 21.41 42.16
N PRO A 72 32.82 21.28 42.02
CA PRO A 72 32.19 20.03 41.58
C PRO A 72 32.58 19.60 40.17
N ILE A 73 32.87 18.31 39.97
CA ILE A 73 33.04 17.68 38.65
C ILE A 73 31.78 16.89 38.32
N LEU A 74 31.12 17.25 37.22
CA LEU A 74 29.82 16.70 36.83
C LEU A 74 29.88 16.04 35.45
N PRO A 75 29.21 14.89 35.23
CA PRO A 75 29.04 14.33 33.90
C PRO A 75 28.44 15.34 32.92
N GLY A 76 29.08 15.47 31.75
CA GLY A 76 28.66 16.41 30.71
C GLY A 76 28.97 17.89 31.00
N CYS A 77 29.71 18.19 32.07
CA CYS A 77 30.23 19.54 32.37
C CYS A 77 31.75 19.58 32.11
N PHE A 78 32.21 20.64 31.46
CA PHE A 78 33.63 20.94 31.25
C PHE A 78 33.93 22.29 31.87
N LEU A 79 34.92 22.35 32.76
CA LEU A 79 35.29 23.60 33.44
C LEU A 79 36.56 24.16 32.80
N ARG A 80 36.58 25.46 32.51
CA ARG A 80 37.80 26.19 32.18
C ARG A 80 38.29 26.88 33.44
N VAL A 81 39.54 26.60 33.80
CA VAL A 81 40.26 27.31 34.85
C VAL A 81 41.24 28.26 34.16
N THR A 82 41.27 29.52 34.58
CA THR A 82 42.13 30.57 34.02
C THR A 82 42.86 31.31 35.15
N ALA A 83 44.14 31.59 34.93
CA ALA A 83 44.98 32.39 35.81
C ALA A 83 45.71 33.47 34.99
N ARG A 84 45.72 34.71 35.49
CA ARG A 84 46.57 35.79 34.95
C ARG A 84 47.68 36.07 35.95
N VAL A 85 48.92 36.06 35.47
CA VAL A 85 50.12 36.20 36.30
C VAL A 85 51.09 37.17 35.68
N LYS A 86 51.95 37.80 36.49
CA LYS A 86 53.10 38.57 35.98
C LYS A 86 54.31 38.41 36.89
N ALA A 87 55.49 38.32 36.28
CA ALA A 87 56.73 38.36 37.04
C ALA A 87 57.06 39.80 37.47
N ILE A 88 57.48 39.97 38.71
CA ILE A 88 57.84 41.28 39.28
C ILE A 88 59.35 41.44 39.37
N SER A 89 60.04 40.41 39.87
CA SER A 89 61.50 40.40 40.02
C SER A 89 62.02 38.97 40.27
N GLY A 90 63.33 38.76 40.26
CA GLY A 90 63.95 37.45 40.49
C GLY A 90 63.87 36.50 39.30
N ASP A 91 64.18 35.22 39.50
CA ASP A 91 64.19 34.25 38.41
C ASP A 91 62.79 34.03 37.82
N LEU A 92 62.69 33.83 36.49
CA LEU A 92 61.41 33.73 35.78
C LEU A 92 60.90 32.27 35.77
N PRO A 93 59.80 31.94 36.47
CA PRO A 93 59.24 30.59 36.51
C PRO A 93 58.36 30.28 35.30
N THR A 94 57.97 29.00 35.21
CA THR A 94 56.98 28.49 34.28
C THR A 94 55.65 28.30 35.02
N VAL A 95 54.53 28.65 34.38
CA VAL A 95 53.19 28.65 34.98
C VAL A 95 52.27 27.70 34.20
N ARG A 96 51.48 26.92 34.91
CA ARG A 96 50.39 26.09 34.35
C ARG A 96 49.20 26.07 35.29
N ILE A 97 48.02 25.85 34.73
CA ILE A 97 46.88 25.42 35.53
C ILE A 97 47.15 24.02 36.06
N ALA A 98 46.78 23.78 37.31
CA ALA A 98 46.87 22.47 37.91
C ALA A 98 45.77 22.27 38.95
N GLY A 99 45.44 21.02 39.25
CA GLY A 99 44.41 20.66 40.21
C GLY A 99 44.75 19.41 41.00
N TRP A 100 43.86 19.04 41.90
CA TRP A 100 43.86 17.77 42.62
C TRP A 100 42.46 17.15 42.50
N ALA A 101 42.39 15.90 42.05
CA ALA A 101 41.14 15.22 41.72
C ALA A 101 40.56 14.48 42.95
N GLY A 102 39.50 15.03 43.53
CA GLY A 102 38.85 14.48 44.71
C GLY A 102 37.75 13.49 44.38
N GLY A 103 37.86 12.28 44.91
CA GLY A 103 36.86 11.22 44.85
C GLY A 103 35.88 11.25 46.02
N ALA A 104 34.98 10.27 46.05
CA ALA A 104 34.05 10.08 47.16
C ALA A 104 34.81 9.92 48.49
N GLY A 105 34.26 10.46 49.58
CA GLY A 105 34.86 10.33 50.91
C GLY A 105 36.11 11.19 51.16
N GLY A 106 36.59 11.96 50.18
CA GLY A 106 37.79 12.79 50.33
C GLY A 106 39.08 12.14 49.80
N ASP A 107 38.98 10.98 49.13
CA ASP A 107 40.14 10.26 48.62
C ASP A 107 40.71 10.89 47.33
N HIS A 108 42.02 10.79 47.12
CA HIS A 108 42.66 11.22 45.87
C HIS A 108 42.41 10.19 44.76
N VAL A 109 41.91 10.63 43.61
CA VAL A 109 41.84 9.80 42.41
C VAL A 109 43.16 9.89 41.65
N ALA A 110 44.06 8.94 41.91
CA ALA A 110 45.40 8.91 41.31
C ALA A 110 45.38 8.51 39.82
N GLY A 111 46.47 8.84 39.10
CA GLY A 111 46.69 8.43 37.71
C GLY A 111 46.05 9.33 36.65
N LEU A 112 45.45 10.45 37.06
CA LEU A 112 44.85 11.43 36.17
C LEU A 112 45.86 12.51 35.75
N THR A 113 45.64 13.12 34.58
CA THR A 113 46.39 14.32 34.17
C THR A 113 45.87 15.51 34.98
N GLU A 114 46.62 15.89 36.00
CA GLU A 114 46.23 16.95 36.94
C GLU A 114 46.81 18.33 36.59
N THR A 115 47.49 18.46 35.46
CA THR A 115 48.20 19.68 35.06
C THR A 115 47.93 19.98 33.59
N GLY A 116 47.62 21.24 33.27
CA GLY A 116 47.42 21.72 31.91
C GLY A 116 48.71 22.17 31.21
N PRO A 117 48.60 22.81 30.04
CA PRO A 117 49.75 23.36 29.31
C PRO A 117 50.56 24.37 30.11
N GLU A 118 51.87 24.41 29.88
CA GLU A 118 52.85 25.25 30.59
C GLU A 118 53.32 26.44 29.75
N THR A 119 53.43 27.61 30.38
CA THR A 119 53.97 28.84 29.77
C THR A 119 55.10 29.42 30.62
N THR A 120 56.28 29.62 30.03
CA THR A 120 57.42 30.24 30.74
C THR A 120 57.35 31.75 30.67
N LEU A 121 57.45 32.44 31.82
CA LEU A 121 57.46 33.90 31.87
C LEU A 121 58.77 34.43 31.27
N GLN A 122 58.69 35.48 30.44
CA GLN A 122 59.86 35.96 29.67
C GLN A 122 60.31 37.37 30.09
N SER A 123 59.40 38.15 30.68
CA SER A 123 59.61 39.57 30.97
C SER A 123 58.98 39.93 32.31
N TYR A 124 59.53 40.95 32.99
CA TYR A 124 58.91 41.53 34.17
C TYR A 124 57.80 42.51 33.78
N GLY A 125 56.71 42.53 34.56
CA GLY A 125 55.54 43.40 34.35
C GLY A 125 54.60 42.96 33.23
N GLU A 126 54.96 41.94 32.44
CA GLU A 126 54.10 41.37 31.40
C GLU A 126 53.04 40.45 32.01
N VAL A 127 51.77 40.73 31.75
CA VAL A 127 50.65 39.87 32.15
C VAL A 127 50.54 38.69 31.19
N VAL A 128 50.69 37.48 31.73
CA VAL A 128 50.56 36.21 31.03
C VAL A 128 49.32 35.49 31.54
N GLU A 129 48.44 35.09 30.62
CA GLU A 129 47.26 34.27 30.91
C GLU A 129 47.56 32.80 30.59
N VAL A 130 47.25 31.90 31.53
CA VAL A 130 47.24 30.46 31.32
C VAL A 130 45.84 29.92 31.59
N SER A 131 45.42 28.91 30.81
CA SER A 131 44.14 28.24 31.02
C SER A 131 44.23 26.75 30.72
N ALA A 132 43.35 25.97 31.35
CA ALA A 132 43.14 24.56 31.02
C ALA A 132 41.67 24.18 31.18
N ILE A 133 41.21 23.24 30.35
CA ILE A 133 39.87 22.65 30.42
C ILE A 133 39.95 21.28 31.09
N VAL A 134 39.19 21.11 32.16
CA VAL A 134 39.00 19.85 32.88
C VAL A 134 37.61 19.29 32.64
N GLY A 135 37.49 17.97 32.48
CA GLY A 135 36.19 17.32 32.31
C GLY A 135 36.25 15.80 32.34
N VAL A 136 35.07 15.19 32.43
CA VAL A 136 34.90 13.72 32.56
C VAL A 136 35.30 12.97 31.29
N GLY A 137 34.94 13.51 30.11
CA GLY A 137 35.11 12.80 28.83
C GLY A 137 36.29 13.31 28.00
N GLN A 138 36.99 12.40 27.32
CA GLN A 138 38.02 12.76 26.36
C GLN A 138 37.42 13.48 25.14
N ARG A 139 37.83 14.72 24.90
CA ARG A 139 37.48 15.51 23.71
C ARG A 139 38.67 16.33 23.26
N THR A 140 38.76 16.60 21.96
CA THR A 140 39.76 17.53 21.41
C THR A 140 39.62 18.89 22.08
N GLY A 141 40.68 19.36 22.75
CA GLY A 141 40.69 20.62 23.50
C GLY A 141 40.37 20.50 25.00
N VAL A 142 40.21 19.28 25.54
CA VAL A 142 40.21 19.04 26.99
C VAL A 142 41.62 18.67 27.41
N ASP A 143 42.22 19.47 28.29
CA ASP A 143 43.61 19.31 28.74
C ASP A 143 43.73 18.27 29.86
N MET A 144 42.75 18.27 30.78
CA MET A 144 42.74 17.46 31.99
C MET A 144 41.52 16.52 31.98
N VAL A 145 41.68 15.36 31.33
CA VAL A 145 40.62 14.34 31.24
C VAL A 145 40.62 13.51 32.53
N TRP A 146 39.59 13.67 33.34
CA TRP A 146 39.54 13.15 34.70
C TRP A 146 38.67 11.91 34.88
N GLY A 147 37.89 11.52 33.87
CA GLY A 147 37.00 10.36 33.98
C GLY A 147 35.84 10.60 34.98
N PRO A 148 35.04 9.56 35.26
CA PRO A 148 33.84 9.69 36.09
C PRO A 148 34.10 9.58 37.61
N ASP A 149 35.30 9.17 38.01
CA ASP A 149 35.61 8.85 39.41
C ASP A 149 35.78 10.10 40.31
N PRO A 150 36.42 11.20 39.85
CA PRO A 150 36.45 12.44 40.63
C PRO A 150 35.08 13.12 40.69
N VAL A 151 34.67 13.51 41.89
CA VAL A 151 33.40 14.21 42.15
C VAL A 151 33.59 15.70 42.43
N TYR A 152 34.82 16.14 42.72
CA TYR A 152 35.23 17.54 42.79
C TYR A 152 36.73 17.69 42.48
N GLY A 153 37.19 18.92 42.31
CA GLY A 153 38.60 19.26 42.22
C GLY A 153 38.96 20.46 43.08
N HIS A 154 40.19 20.47 43.57
CA HIS A 154 40.84 21.67 44.08
C HIS A 154 41.71 22.24 42.96
N PHE A 155 41.34 23.41 42.44
CA PHE A 155 41.98 23.98 41.25
C PHE A 155 42.82 25.20 41.58
N GLY A 156 43.88 25.40 40.80
CA GLY A 156 44.60 26.65 40.75
C GLY A 156 45.75 26.59 39.76
N LEU A 157 46.94 27.02 40.17
CA LEU A 157 48.13 27.02 39.32
C LEU A 157 49.35 26.42 40.01
N ASP A 158 50.29 25.92 39.21
CA ASP A 158 51.65 25.61 39.65
C ASP A 158 52.63 26.63 39.06
N LEU A 159 53.60 27.06 39.88
CA LEU A 159 54.83 27.66 39.38
C LEU A 159 55.92 26.59 39.41
N THR A 160 56.48 26.25 38.25
CA THR A 160 57.61 25.33 38.06
C THR A 160 58.84 26.11 37.56
N GLY A 161 59.95 25.43 37.29
CA GLY A 161 61.19 26.09 36.85
C GLY A 161 61.99 26.73 38.00
N PRO A 162 62.86 27.72 37.71
CA PRO A 162 63.77 28.35 38.68
C PRO A 162 63.08 28.90 39.93
N VAL A 163 63.75 28.82 41.07
CA VAL A 163 63.27 29.28 42.40
C VAL A 163 63.84 30.66 42.71
N GLY A 164 63.05 31.53 43.37
CA GLY A 164 63.50 32.86 43.79
C GLY A 164 62.77 34.03 43.10
N GLY A 165 61.93 33.74 42.10
CA GLY A 165 61.07 34.73 41.45
C GLY A 165 59.92 35.21 42.33
N ILE A 166 59.59 36.50 42.23
CA ILE A 166 58.38 37.11 42.82
C ILE A 166 57.36 37.30 41.71
N ILE A 167 56.19 36.69 41.85
CA ILE A 167 55.09 36.70 40.88
C ILE A 167 53.86 37.34 41.52
N ARG A 168 53.12 38.14 40.75
CA ARG A 168 51.75 38.54 41.11
C ARG A 168 50.75 37.71 40.34
N VAL A 169 49.72 37.27 41.03
CA VAL A 169 48.63 36.44 40.52
C VAL A 169 47.33 37.21 40.73
N ASP A 170 46.56 37.34 39.66
CA ASP A 170 45.20 37.84 39.66
C ASP A 170 44.21 36.74 40.04
N ASP A 171 43.01 37.12 40.48
CA ASP A 171 41.97 36.19 40.92
C ASP A 171 41.77 35.04 39.92
N LEU A 172 41.73 33.80 40.43
CA LEU A 172 41.53 32.64 39.57
C LEU A 172 40.07 32.55 39.12
N VAL A 173 39.89 32.31 37.83
CA VAL A 173 38.57 32.20 37.22
C VAL A 173 38.26 30.75 36.90
N ILE A 174 37.14 30.23 37.40
CA ILE A 174 36.61 28.91 37.01
C ILE A 174 35.21 29.08 36.43
N GLU A 175 35.04 28.71 35.16
CA GLU A 175 33.78 28.84 34.42
C GLU A 175 33.36 27.55 33.69
N ASP A 176 32.06 27.41 33.42
CA ASP A 176 31.53 26.32 32.60
C ASP A 176 31.82 26.56 31.10
N ALA A 177 32.72 25.76 30.55
CA ALA A 177 33.15 25.73 29.17
C ALA A 177 32.40 24.69 28.31
N THR A 178 31.39 24.00 28.84
CA THR A 178 30.61 22.97 28.12
C THR A 178 30.07 23.47 26.78
N ARG A 179 29.74 24.76 26.69
CA ARG A 179 29.28 25.42 25.46
C ARG A 179 30.20 25.20 24.25
N VAL A 180 31.50 25.03 24.49
CA VAL A 180 32.52 24.82 23.45
C VAL A 180 32.35 23.46 22.76
N PHE A 181 31.78 22.48 23.46
CA PHE A 181 31.65 21.10 22.97
C PHE A 181 30.24 20.75 22.45
N LEU A 182 29.28 21.69 22.49
CA LEU A 182 27.87 21.42 22.18
C LEU A 182 27.64 20.89 20.75
N ARG A 183 28.34 21.42 19.74
CA ARG A 183 28.18 20.94 18.35
C ARG A 183 28.65 19.49 18.17
N GLY A 184 29.69 19.07 18.90
CA GLY A 184 30.15 17.68 18.92
C GLY A 184 29.35 16.77 19.86
N LEU A 185 28.26 17.25 20.45
CA LEU A 185 27.32 16.46 21.26
C LEU A 185 25.99 16.21 20.53
N MET A 186 25.74 16.89 19.42
CA MET A 186 24.50 16.76 18.66
C MET A 186 24.60 15.57 17.70
N ASP A 187 23.57 14.74 17.71
CA ASP A 187 23.37 13.57 16.84
C ASP A 187 22.82 13.94 15.46
N TRP A 188 22.72 15.24 15.15
CA TRP A 188 22.17 15.76 13.91
C TRP A 188 23.02 16.89 13.30
N VAL A 189 22.73 17.20 12.04
CA VAL A 189 23.31 18.27 11.24
C VAL A 189 22.21 19.21 10.76
N ASP A 190 22.30 20.50 11.11
CA ASP A 190 21.32 21.52 10.71
C ASP A 190 21.51 21.91 9.24
N VAL A 191 20.47 21.91 8.41
CA VAL A 191 20.56 22.44 7.04
C VAL A 191 20.93 23.94 7.00
N ARG A 192 20.58 24.72 8.03
CA ARG A 192 20.91 26.16 8.12
C ARG A 192 22.40 26.41 8.32
N ASP A 193 23.12 25.46 8.93
CA ASP A 193 24.59 25.54 9.04
C ASP A 193 25.27 25.49 7.66
N TYR A 194 24.56 25.02 6.63
CA TYR A 194 25.01 24.95 5.24
C TYR A 194 24.37 26.02 4.36
N GLY A 195 23.74 27.03 4.98
CA GLY A 195 23.18 28.19 4.28
C GLY A 195 21.72 28.06 3.87
N ALA A 196 21.00 27.04 4.35
CA ALA A 196 19.56 26.95 4.10
C ALA A 196 18.80 28.09 4.80
N ILE A 197 17.82 28.66 4.11
CA ILE A 197 16.93 29.74 4.56
C ILE A 197 15.48 29.26 4.42
N GLY A 198 14.79 29.12 5.56
CA GLY A 198 13.41 28.64 5.65
C GLY A 198 12.35 29.68 5.30
N ASP A 199 12.57 30.51 4.27
CA ASP A 199 11.67 31.60 3.85
C ASP A 199 10.67 31.22 2.74
N GLY A 200 10.73 29.99 2.25
CA GLY A 200 9.88 29.43 1.19
C GLY A 200 10.22 29.88 -0.22
N SER A 201 11.28 30.66 -0.43
CA SER A 201 11.63 31.29 -1.72
C SER A 201 13.09 31.09 -2.14
N ALA A 202 14.03 31.11 -1.19
CA ALA A 202 15.43 30.82 -1.48
C ALA A 202 15.58 29.35 -1.89
N ASP A 203 16.39 29.08 -2.91
CA ASP A 203 16.71 27.70 -3.30
C ASP A 203 17.68 27.08 -2.29
N ASN A 204 17.22 26.04 -1.61
CA ASN A 204 17.92 25.34 -0.54
C ASN A 204 18.53 24.00 -0.99
N THR A 205 18.42 23.64 -2.28
CA THR A 205 18.88 22.35 -2.82
C THR A 205 20.32 22.05 -2.43
N ALA A 206 21.24 22.98 -2.70
CA ALA A 206 22.67 22.79 -2.41
C ALA A 206 22.98 22.69 -0.90
N ALA A 207 22.22 23.40 -0.06
CA ALA A 207 22.39 23.35 1.39
C ALA A 207 21.96 22.00 1.96
N PHE A 208 20.88 21.41 1.44
CA PHE A 208 20.41 20.08 1.83
C PHE A 208 21.40 18.99 1.44
N GLU A 209 21.92 19.00 0.21
CA GLU A 209 22.94 18.04 -0.24
C GLU A 209 24.24 18.15 0.55
N ALA A 210 24.67 19.38 0.87
CA ALA A 210 25.87 19.62 1.67
C ALA A 210 25.69 19.14 3.13
N ALA A 211 24.51 19.37 3.72
CA ALA A 211 24.18 18.87 5.05
C ALA A 211 24.14 17.33 5.09
N ASP A 212 23.53 16.68 4.09
CA ASP A 212 23.49 15.22 3.97
C ASP A 212 24.90 14.61 3.82
N ALA A 213 25.74 15.21 2.98
CA ALA A 213 27.13 14.79 2.82
C ALA A 213 27.94 14.92 4.13
N ALA A 214 27.64 15.94 4.95
CA ALA A 214 28.33 16.19 6.21
C ALA A 214 27.73 15.43 7.41
N ALA A 215 26.52 14.88 7.28
CA ALA A 215 25.88 14.08 8.31
C ALA A 215 26.75 12.88 8.69
N ALA A 216 27.40 12.24 7.72
CA ALA A 216 28.36 11.15 7.93
C ALA A 216 27.85 10.05 8.89
N GLY A 217 26.56 9.70 8.77
CA GLY A 217 25.87 8.72 9.62
C GLY A 217 25.04 9.30 10.76
N ARG A 218 25.05 10.63 10.95
CA ARG A 218 24.10 11.37 11.79
C ARG A 218 22.81 11.68 11.03
N ASP A 219 21.83 12.22 11.74
CA ASP A 219 20.60 12.67 11.13
C ASP A 219 20.77 14.08 10.53
N VAL A 220 19.98 14.43 9.53
CA VAL A 220 19.86 15.81 9.04
C VAL A 220 18.61 16.42 9.68
N LEU A 221 18.76 17.56 10.36
CA LEU A 221 17.66 18.33 10.90
C LEU A 221 17.26 19.41 9.89
N VAL A 222 15.96 19.46 9.58
CA VAL A 222 15.30 20.55 8.86
C VAL A 222 14.46 21.32 9.88
N PRO A 223 14.98 22.41 10.46
CA PRO A 223 14.31 23.16 11.52
C PRO A 223 13.06 23.88 11.01
N ASP A 224 12.27 24.45 11.92
CA ASP A 224 11.10 25.27 11.59
C ASP A 224 11.37 26.30 10.46
N GLY A 225 10.39 26.43 9.56
CA GLY A 225 10.48 27.20 8.32
C GLY A 225 9.96 26.43 7.09
N THR A 226 9.90 27.10 5.94
CA THR A 226 9.58 26.47 4.63
C THR A 226 10.81 26.55 3.73
N TYR A 227 11.29 25.42 3.20
CA TYR A 227 12.50 25.36 2.39
C TYR A 227 12.15 24.98 0.96
N PHE A 228 12.33 25.91 0.03
CA PHE A 228 12.14 25.63 -1.39
C PHE A 228 13.34 24.86 -1.94
N LEU A 229 13.11 23.71 -2.58
CA LEU A 229 14.13 22.93 -3.29
C LEU A 229 13.82 22.99 -4.80
N ALA A 230 14.65 23.72 -5.54
CA ALA A 230 14.44 23.97 -6.96
C ALA A 230 14.84 22.78 -7.86
N ASP A 231 15.60 21.81 -7.36
CA ASP A 231 16.01 20.61 -8.10
C ASP A 231 15.75 19.31 -7.32
N ASN A 232 16.02 18.17 -7.95
CA ASN A 232 15.93 16.85 -7.31
C ASN A 232 16.90 16.76 -6.14
N VAL A 233 16.45 16.23 -5.01
CA VAL A 233 17.27 16.03 -3.80
C VAL A 233 17.17 14.58 -3.36
N THR A 234 18.32 13.94 -3.11
CA THR A 234 18.38 12.61 -2.53
C THR A 234 19.05 12.68 -1.18
N MET A 235 18.34 12.27 -0.13
CA MET A 235 18.85 12.24 1.24
C MET A 235 19.28 10.81 1.58
N GLN A 236 20.58 10.61 1.79
CA GLN A 236 21.20 9.34 2.18
C GLN A 236 21.10 9.07 3.70
N SER A 237 20.94 10.14 4.47
CA SER A 237 20.80 10.12 5.93
C SER A 237 19.32 10.11 6.35
N PHE A 238 19.05 9.76 7.61
CA PHE A 238 17.74 10.03 8.20
C PHE A 238 17.51 11.53 8.28
N VAL A 239 16.30 11.99 7.95
CA VAL A 239 15.95 13.41 7.99
C VAL A 239 14.85 13.63 9.03
N ARG A 240 15.07 14.58 9.92
CA ARG A 240 14.10 15.04 10.91
C ARG A 240 13.53 16.37 10.45
N PHE A 241 12.24 16.42 10.15
CA PHE A 241 11.57 17.63 9.69
C PHE A 241 10.78 18.25 10.85
N ASP A 242 11.28 19.38 11.37
CA ASP A 242 10.51 20.31 12.21
C ASP A 242 9.84 21.39 11.33
N GLY A 243 10.45 21.73 10.20
CA GLY A 243 9.89 22.57 9.13
C GLY A 243 9.37 21.77 7.94
N THR A 244 9.06 22.45 6.85
CA THR A 244 8.51 21.84 5.62
C THR A 244 9.32 22.19 4.38
N VAL A 245 9.19 21.40 3.32
CA VAL A 245 9.79 21.67 2.01
C VAL A 245 8.73 21.93 0.95
N THR A 246 9.08 22.74 -0.04
CA THR A 246 8.28 22.96 -1.26
C THR A 246 9.15 22.69 -2.48
N MET A 247 8.58 22.08 -3.51
CA MET A 247 9.30 21.70 -4.73
C MET A 247 8.36 21.78 -5.93
N PRO A 248 8.86 22.07 -7.15
CA PRO A 248 8.09 21.87 -8.38
C PRO A 248 7.62 20.41 -8.52
N ASP A 249 6.51 20.18 -9.21
CA ASP A 249 5.87 18.86 -9.31
C ASP A 249 6.82 17.80 -9.91
N GLU A 250 7.60 18.17 -10.92
CA GLU A 250 8.55 17.31 -11.62
C GLU A 250 9.85 17.02 -10.83
N LYS A 251 10.09 17.73 -9.73
CA LYS A 251 11.28 17.55 -8.89
C LYS A 251 11.04 16.54 -7.78
N ILE A 252 12.03 15.68 -7.58
CA ILE A 252 11.92 14.46 -6.77
C ILE A 252 12.68 14.68 -5.46
N LEU A 253 12.01 14.43 -4.34
CA LEU A 253 12.65 14.22 -3.04
C LEU A 253 12.75 12.71 -2.79
N ALA A 254 13.96 12.17 -2.72
CA ALA A 254 14.20 10.77 -2.40
C ALA A 254 14.76 10.64 -0.98
N LEU A 255 13.91 10.25 -0.03
CA LEU A 255 14.31 9.92 1.34
C LEU A 255 14.72 8.44 1.39
N THR A 256 16.00 8.12 1.48
CA THR A 256 16.45 6.72 1.36
C THR A 256 16.42 5.93 2.67
N ARG A 257 16.42 6.60 3.83
CA ARG A 257 16.42 5.96 5.16
C ARG A 257 15.05 5.98 5.85
N ASN A 258 14.29 7.05 5.64
CA ASN A 258 12.93 7.30 6.09
C ASN A 258 11.96 7.30 4.89
N PHE A 259 12.03 6.25 4.06
CA PHE A 259 11.13 6.07 2.92
C PHE A 259 9.77 5.50 3.36
N ASP A 260 8.90 6.36 3.87
CA ASP A 260 7.53 6.03 4.26
C ASP A 260 6.65 7.27 4.18
N LEU A 261 5.33 7.09 4.16
CA LEU A 261 4.42 8.24 4.10
C LEU A 261 4.57 9.19 5.30
N PRO A 262 4.69 8.73 6.57
CA PRO A 262 4.94 9.64 7.69
C PRO A 262 6.12 10.59 7.48
N GLY A 263 7.27 10.12 6.99
CA GLY A 263 8.43 10.95 6.70
C GLY A 263 8.17 11.97 5.59
N TYR A 264 7.46 11.58 4.53
CA TYR A 264 7.04 12.52 3.49
C TYR A 264 5.96 13.51 4.00
N SER A 265 5.07 13.08 4.88
CA SER A 265 4.05 13.93 5.51
C SER A 265 4.69 14.99 6.40
N GLU A 266 5.73 14.63 7.17
CA GLU A 266 6.53 15.59 7.93
C GLU A 266 7.27 16.56 7.00
N ALA A 267 7.86 16.06 5.91
CA ALA A 267 8.54 16.89 4.93
C ALA A 267 7.62 17.92 4.27
N PHE A 268 6.41 17.55 3.85
CA PHE A 268 5.53 18.42 3.05
C PHE A 268 4.42 19.11 3.87
N GLY A 269 4.13 18.65 5.09
CA GLY A 269 3.03 19.16 5.91
C GLY A 269 1.62 18.87 5.35
N ASN A 270 1.51 18.06 4.29
CA ASN A 270 0.26 17.72 3.62
C ASN A 270 0.30 16.26 3.14
N ASP A 271 -0.58 15.41 3.67
CA ASP A 271 -0.58 13.97 3.42
C ASP A 271 -0.90 13.60 1.95
N GLU A 272 -1.74 14.37 1.25
CA GLU A 272 -2.07 14.11 -0.16
C GLU A 272 -0.87 14.42 -1.08
N LEU A 273 -0.21 15.57 -0.87
CA LEU A 273 1.02 15.93 -1.59
C LEU A 273 2.18 14.98 -1.25
N ALA A 274 2.32 14.64 0.04
CA ALA A 274 3.30 13.68 0.52
C ALA A 274 3.15 12.32 -0.18
N PHE A 275 1.92 11.82 -0.32
CA PHE A 275 1.66 10.59 -1.06
C PHE A 275 2.09 10.68 -2.52
N ARG A 276 1.76 11.78 -3.23
CA ARG A 276 2.17 11.99 -4.63
C ARG A 276 3.70 11.99 -4.76
N LYS A 277 4.40 12.70 -3.89
CA LYS A 277 5.87 12.78 -3.87
C LYS A 277 6.56 11.47 -3.45
N ALA A 278 5.99 10.74 -2.50
CA ALA A 278 6.47 9.43 -2.10
C ALA A 278 6.30 8.40 -3.24
N PHE A 279 5.18 8.43 -3.95
CA PHE A 279 4.95 7.60 -5.13
C PHE A 279 5.89 7.97 -6.30
N GLN A 280 6.13 9.27 -6.50
CA GLN A 280 7.13 9.76 -7.47
C GLN A 280 8.51 9.16 -7.19
N ALA A 281 8.95 9.17 -5.93
CA ALA A 281 10.22 8.61 -5.51
C ALA A 281 10.26 7.07 -5.60
N LEU A 282 9.14 6.37 -5.35
CA LEU A 282 9.02 4.91 -5.52
C LEU A 282 9.38 4.46 -6.95
N LEU A 283 8.86 5.15 -7.97
CA LEU A 283 9.13 4.82 -9.37
C LEU A 283 10.46 5.37 -9.88
N ASN A 284 11.05 6.34 -9.18
CA ASN A 284 12.37 6.90 -9.48
C ASN A 284 13.50 6.32 -8.62
N ASN A 285 13.25 5.17 -7.98
CA ASN A 285 14.25 4.38 -7.26
C ASN A 285 14.85 5.07 -6.03
N ALA A 286 14.01 5.39 -5.05
CA ALA A 286 14.43 5.80 -3.70
C ALA A 286 15.26 4.75 -2.90
N GLY A 287 15.65 3.63 -3.54
CA GLY A 287 16.32 2.49 -2.87
C GLY A 287 15.34 1.46 -2.28
N HIS A 288 14.03 1.64 -2.48
CA HIS A 288 12.98 0.80 -1.91
C HIS A 288 12.04 0.26 -2.99
N GLU A 289 11.51 -0.94 -2.74
CA GLU A 289 10.54 -1.59 -3.62
C GLU A 289 9.08 -1.37 -3.17
N SER A 290 8.87 -1.02 -1.89
CA SER A 290 7.56 -0.77 -1.31
C SER A 290 7.48 0.59 -0.62
N LEU A 291 6.41 1.33 -0.85
CA LEU A 291 6.00 2.50 -0.06
C LEU A 291 5.07 2.04 1.07
N ASP A 292 5.49 2.23 2.32
CA ASP A 292 4.65 2.02 3.50
C ASP A 292 3.89 3.31 3.83
N LEU A 293 2.57 3.24 3.94
CA LEU A 293 1.73 4.38 4.31
C LEU A 293 1.68 4.61 5.84
N GLY A 294 2.27 3.72 6.64
CA GLY A 294 2.44 3.90 8.09
C GLY A 294 1.13 3.93 8.89
N GLY A 295 0.05 3.34 8.36
CA GLY A 295 -1.28 3.37 8.95
C GLY A 295 -1.99 4.72 8.82
N ARG A 296 -1.46 5.65 8.01
CA ARG A 296 -2.06 6.98 7.80
C ARG A 296 -3.40 6.91 7.09
N LEU A 297 -4.27 7.86 7.46
CA LEU A 297 -5.55 8.14 6.82
C LEU A 297 -5.35 9.37 5.91
N ILE A 298 -5.29 9.16 4.60
CA ILE A 298 -5.03 10.20 3.62
C ILE A 298 -6.36 10.77 3.14
N ALA A 299 -6.64 12.03 3.47
CA ALA A 299 -7.78 12.76 2.92
C ALA A 299 -7.48 13.16 1.47
N VAL A 300 -8.27 12.66 0.53
CA VAL A 300 -8.11 12.92 -0.90
C VAL A 300 -9.24 13.82 -1.38
N THR A 301 -8.89 14.90 -2.07
CA THR A 301 -9.84 15.94 -2.51
C THR A 301 -10.28 15.83 -3.96
N GLY A 302 -9.68 14.94 -4.74
CA GLY A 302 -10.03 14.63 -6.12
C GLY A 302 -9.13 13.52 -6.66
N PRO A 303 -9.31 13.06 -7.91
CA PRO A 303 -8.50 11.99 -8.45
C PRO A 303 -7.01 12.24 -8.37
N ILE A 304 -6.27 11.21 -7.97
CA ILE A 304 -4.81 11.22 -8.03
C ILE A 304 -4.39 10.61 -9.37
N ASP A 305 -4.03 11.46 -10.33
CA ASP A 305 -3.33 11.01 -11.53
C ASP A 305 -1.93 10.52 -11.15
N MET A 306 -1.77 9.20 -11.16
CA MET A 306 -0.56 8.52 -10.72
C MET A 306 0.58 8.70 -11.72
N ALA A 307 0.29 8.88 -13.00
CA ALA A 307 1.32 9.14 -14.00
C ALA A 307 1.82 10.58 -13.89
N ALA A 308 0.92 11.54 -13.71
CA ALA A 308 1.27 12.95 -13.47
C ALA A 308 2.06 13.14 -12.17
N ALA A 309 1.74 12.39 -11.10
CA ALA A 309 2.52 12.40 -9.87
C ALA A 309 3.99 11.99 -10.09
N VAL A 310 4.25 11.09 -11.05
CA VAL A 310 5.62 10.65 -11.38
C VAL A 310 6.28 11.61 -12.37
N ALA A 311 5.51 12.19 -13.29
CA ALA A 311 5.83 13.22 -14.29
C ALA A 311 6.88 12.84 -15.36
N ASN A 312 7.77 11.88 -15.11
CA ASN A 312 8.91 11.56 -15.98
C ASN A 312 8.91 10.12 -16.54
N LYS A 313 7.81 9.36 -16.37
CA LYS A 313 7.67 8.00 -16.88
C LYS A 313 6.25 7.74 -17.38
N THR A 314 6.12 7.18 -18.58
CA THR A 314 4.86 6.63 -19.11
C THR A 314 4.81 5.10 -19.03
N THR A 315 5.98 4.46 -18.81
CA THR A 315 6.11 3.01 -18.71
C THR A 315 6.93 2.58 -17.49
N TYR A 316 6.49 1.51 -16.82
CA TYR A 316 7.21 0.89 -15.70
C TYR A 316 6.87 -0.60 -15.57
N SER A 317 7.85 -1.47 -15.34
CA SER A 317 7.64 -2.94 -15.35
C SER A 317 8.49 -3.72 -14.35
N GLN A 318 8.98 -3.04 -13.31
CA GLN A 318 9.60 -3.67 -12.15
C GLN A 318 8.59 -3.78 -11.00
N ARG A 319 8.80 -4.72 -10.08
CA ARG A 319 7.90 -4.86 -8.94
C ARG A 319 7.94 -3.61 -8.07
N ARG A 320 6.77 -3.03 -7.79
CA ARG A 320 6.58 -1.95 -6.81
C ARG A 320 5.28 -2.17 -6.04
N GLN A 321 5.25 -1.69 -4.79
CA GLN A 321 4.13 -1.91 -3.90
C GLN A 321 3.77 -0.68 -3.07
N ILE A 322 2.48 -0.45 -2.83
CA ILE A 322 1.96 0.45 -1.78
C ILE A 322 1.33 -0.42 -0.69
N LYS A 323 1.52 -0.08 0.60
CA LYS A 323 0.95 -0.87 1.70
C LYS A 323 0.55 -0.07 2.94
N ASN A 324 -0.30 -0.66 3.78
CA ASN A 324 -0.58 -0.27 5.17
C ASN A 324 -1.17 1.14 5.36
N GLY A 325 -2.35 1.44 4.83
CA GLY A 325 -2.98 2.76 5.04
C GLY A 325 -4.41 2.86 4.52
N GLN A 326 -4.92 4.08 4.46
CA GLN A 326 -6.24 4.35 3.89
C GLN A 326 -6.20 5.61 3.02
N LEU A 327 -6.89 5.57 1.87
CA LEU A 327 -7.22 6.74 1.07
C LEU A 327 -8.72 7.00 1.20
N SER A 328 -9.09 8.17 1.71
CA SER A 328 -10.49 8.55 1.95
C SER A 328 -10.89 9.73 1.08
N ALA A 329 -11.93 9.56 0.29
CA ALA A 329 -12.55 10.64 -0.45
C ALA A 329 -13.20 11.64 0.51
N VAL A 330 -12.96 12.93 0.26
CA VAL A 330 -13.63 14.04 0.93
C VAL A 330 -14.83 14.48 0.08
N GLY A 331 -16.05 14.47 0.64
CA GLY A 331 -17.29 14.61 -0.14
C GLY A 331 -17.51 15.94 -0.88
N ASN A 332 -16.81 17.02 -0.52
CA ASN A 332 -16.82 18.29 -1.27
C ASN A 332 -15.67 18.41 -2.29
N GLY A 333 -15.06 17.28 -2.66
CA GLY A 333 -13.97 17.21 -3.63
C GLY A 333 -14.43 17.22 -5.10
N ASP A 334 -13.46 17.15 -6.02
CA ASP A 334 -13.68 17.07 -7.47
C ASP A 334 -14.01 15.64 -7.92
N TRP A 335 -15.21 15.17 -7.58
CA TRP A 335 -15.66 13.80 -7.83
C TRP A 335 -16.78 13.67 -8.87
N GLN A 336 -17.12 14.76 -9.56
CA GLN A 336 -18.22 14.74 -10.52
C GLN A 336 -17.86 13.92 -11.77
N THR A 337 -18.75 13.00 -12.13
CA THR A 337 -18.62 12.20 -13.35
C THR A 337 -18.73 13.12 -14.56
N GLU A 338 -17.74 13.08 -15.45
CA GLU A 338 -17.84 13.81 -16.72
C GLU A 338 -18.69 13.01 -17.68
N VAL A 339 -19.67 13.67 -18.32
CA VAL A 339 -20.59 13.02 -19.24
C VAL A 339 -20.56 13.77 -20.57
N MET A 340 -20.34 13.04 -21.64
CA MET A 340 -20.34 13.55 -23.01
C MET A 340 -21.18 12.64 -23.90
N SER A 341 -21.94 13.20 -24.82
CA SER A 341 -22.59 12.42 -25.88
C SER A 341 -22.06 12.86 -27.23
N SER A 342 -21.73 11.91 -28.09
CA SER A 342 -21.22 12.20 -29.43
C SER A 342 -21.76 11.23 -30.47
N GLN A 343 -22.04 11.75 -31.66
CA GLN A 343 -22.34 10.93 -32.82
C GLN A 343 -21.05 10.30 -33.34
N ALA A 344 -21.07 9.00 -33.55
CA ALA A 344 -19.97 8.25 -34.14
C ALA A 344 -20.49 7.08 -34.98
N THR A 345 -19.62 6.51 -35.81
CA THR A 345 -19.88 5.34 -36.64
C THR A 345 -19.11 4.13 -36.09
N TYR A 346 -19.78 3.01 -35.94
CA TYR A 346 -19.17 1.71 -35.65
C TYR A 346 -19.25 0.80 -36.87
N SER A 347 -18.22 -0.02 -37.09
CA SER A 347 -18.29 -1.13 -38.04
C SER A 347 -17.67 -2.39 -37.43
N ALA A 348 -18.36 -3.52 -37.55
CA ALA A 348 -17.89 -4.83 -37.13
C ALA A 348 -16.58 -5.24 -37.85
N SER A 349 -16.27 -4.64 -39.01
CA SER A 349 -15.01 -4.87 -39.72
C SER A 349 -13.79 -4.17 -39.09
N ASP A 350 -14.01 -3.14 -38.27
CA ASP A 350 -13.01 -2.47 -37.42
C ASP A 350 -13.55 -2.41 -35.98
N SER A 351 -13.82 -3.60 -35.43
CA SER A 351 -14.70 -3.82 -34.28
C SER A 351 -14.25 -3.23 -32.95
N LEU A 352 -13.05 -2.66 -32.88
CA LEU A 352 -12.52 -1.97 -31.70
C LEU A 352 -12.45 -0.45 -31.89
N LYS A 353 -13.08 0.11 -32.91
CA LYS A 353 -13.08 1.55 -33.16
C LYS A 353 -14.46 2.14 -33.33
N LEU A 354 -14.58 3.38 -32.86
CA LEU A 354 -15.58 4.33 -33.34
C LEU A 354 -14.87 5.34 -34.24
N THR A 355 -15.40 5.57 -35.43
CA THR A 355 -14.89 6.54 -36.41
C THR A 355 -15.87 7.69 -36.59
N ASN A 356 -15.46 8.77 -37.27
CA ASN A 356 -16.29 9.96 -37.47
C ASN A 356 -16.85 10.51 -36.14
N VAL A 357 -16.08 10.38 -35.05
CA VAL A 357 -16.49 10.79 -33.71
C VAL A 357 -16.54 12.31 -33.69
N THR A 358 -17.74 12.86 -33.55
CA THR A 358 -17.93 14.31 -33.45
C THR A 358 -17.27 14.83 -32.17
N ASP A 359 -16.49 15.90 -32.27
CA ASP A 359 -15.84 16.52 -31.10
C ASP A 359 -15.01 15.53 -30.24
N VAL A 360 -14.30 14.63 -30.92
CA VAL A 360 -13.44 13.60 -30.30
C VAL A 360 -12.45 14.18 -29.26
N ALA A 361 -12.05 15.45 -29.40
CA ALA A 361 -11.16 16.12 -28.45
C ALA A 361 -11.72 16.10 -27.02
N ASN A 362 -13.05 16.20 -26.86
CA ASN A 362 -13.73 16.22 -25.58
C ASN A 362 -14.16 14.83 -25.06
N VAL A 363 -13.92 13.75 -25.81
CA VAL A 363 -14.18 12.38 -25.32
C VAL A 363 -13.07 11.97 -24.33
N PRO A 364 -13.38 11.64 -23.06
CA PRO A 364 -12.34 11.29 -22.08
C PRO A 364 -11.84 9.84 -22.26
N VAL A 365 -10.52 9.63 -22.17
CA VAL A 365 -9.95 8.28 -22.05
C VAL A 365 -10.29 7.71 -20.66
N GLY A 366 -10.62 6.42 -20.59
CA GLY A 366 -11.11 5.77 -19.38
C GLY A 366 -12.62 5.96 -19.13
N ALA A 367 -13.35 6.62 -20.04
CA ALA A 367 -14.80 6.72 -19.95
C ALA A 367 -15.48 5.40 -20.35
N VAL A 368 -16.51 4.98 -19.61
CA VAL A 368 -17.39 3.89 -20.06
C VAL A 368 -18.24 4.37 -21.22
N VAL A 369 -18.43 3.52 -22.22
CA VAL A 369 -19.20 3.77 -23.43
C VAL A 369 -20.58 3.14 -23.28
N GLU A 370 -21.62 3.88 -23.58
CA GLU A 370 -23.02 3.47 -23.54
C GLU A 370 -23.68 3.77 -24.89
N GLY A 371 -24.57 2.89 -25.35
CA GLY A 371 -25.26 3.04 -26.63
C GLY A 371 -26.02 1.77 -27.01
N ASN A 372 -26.77 1.80 -28.12
CA ASN A 372 -27.42 0.60 -28.62
C ASN A 372 -26.36 -0.42 -29.08
N GLY A 373 -26.52 -1.68 -28.66
CA GLY A 373 -25.58 -2.75 -28.99
C GLY A 373 -24.25 -2.72 -28.26
N VAL A 374 -24.11 -1.90 -27.22
CA VAL A 374 -22.89 -1.82 -26.39
C VAL A 374 -23.03 -2.77 -25.21
N GLY A 375 -22.09 -3.70 -25.06
CA GLY A 375 -22.01 -4.60 -23.89
C GLY A 375 -21.63 -3.86 -22.61
N ARG A 376 -21.66 -4.54 -21.45
CA ARG A 376 -21.25 -3.93 -20.18
C ARG A 376 -19.76 -3.63 -20.18
N GLU A 377 -19.35 -2.59 -19.45
CA GLU A 377 -17.94 -2.31 -19.16
C GLU A 377 -17.04 -2.20 -20.41
N VAL A 378 -17.58 -1.63 -21.49
CA VAL A 378 -16.78 -1.19 -22.65
C VAL A 378 -16.29 0.23 -22.40
N TYR A 379 -15.01 0.49 -22.59
CA TYR A 379 -14.38 1.77 -22.28
C TYR A 379 -13.66 2.39 -23.48
N VAL A 380 -13.47 3.71 -23.41
CA VAL A 380 -12.52 4.44 -24.25
C VAL A 380 -11.11 4.09 -23.78
N SER A 381 -10.40 3.28 -24.57
CA SER A 381 -9.02 2.87 -24.30
C SER A 381 -7.99 3.86 -24.83
N ALA A 382 -8.31 4.58 -25.91
CA ALA A 382 -7.49 5.62 -26.52
C ALA A 382 -8.35 6.50 -27.44
N LYS A 383 -7.81 7.65 -27.88
CA LYS A 383 -8.42 8.49 -28.91
C LYS A 383 -7.38 9.06 -29.87
N ASN A 384 -7.80 9.32 -31.09
CA ASN A 384 -7.03 10.03 -32.11
C ASN A 384 -7.84 11.23 -32.62
N VAL A 385 -7.42 12.43 -32.20
CA VAL A 385 -8.14 13.67 -32.52
C VAL A 385 -8.08 13.99 -34.01
N ALA A 386 -6.93 13.78 -34.65
CA ALA A 386 -6.74 14.11 -36.07
C ALA A 386 -7.55 13.18 -36.99
N ALA A 387 -7.73 11.92 -36.59
CA ALA A 387 -8.50 10.94 -37.35
C ALA A 387 -10.00 10.89 -37.00
N GLN A 388 -10.44 11.63 -35.98
CA GLN A 388 -11.80 11.52 -35.42
C GLN A 388 -12.14 10.09 -34.99
N GLU A 389 -11.20 9.44 -34.31
CA GLU A 389 -11.33 8.03 -33.87
C GLU A 389 -11.24 7.88 -32.35
N VAL A 390 -11.99 6.92 -31.83
CA VAL A 390 -11.88 6.39 -30.47
C VAL A 390 -11.60 4.89 -30.56
N THR A 391 -10.65 4.39 -29.76
CA THR A 391 -10.38 2.97 -29.60
C THR A 391 -11.10 2.43 -28.37
N LEU A 392 -11.79 1.31 -28.51
CA LEU A 392 -12.61 0.65 -27.49
C LEU A 392 -11.84 -0.46 -26.78
N SER A 393 -12.19 -0.73 -25.52
CA SER A 393 -11.62 -1.85 -24.75
C SER A 393 -12.12 -3.22 -25.21
N GLN A 394 -13.33 -3.28 -25.79
CA GLN A 394 -14.01 -4.47 -26.27
C GLN A 394 -14.87 -4.15 -27.50
N GLN A 395 -15.28 -5.21 -28.20
CA GLN A 395 -16.16 -5.13 -29.36
C GLN A 395 -17.62 -4.88 -28.94
N LEU A 396 -18.46 -4.44 -29.89
CA LEU A 396 -19.88 -4.14 -29.69
C LEU A 396 -20.74 -5.14 -30.45
N PHE A 397 -21.77 -5.70 -29.83
CA PHE A 397 -22.50 -6.85 -30.38
C PHE A 397 -23.58 -6.48 -31.40
N ASP A 398 -24.15 -5.26 -31.34
CA ASP A 398 -25.26 -4.85 -32.23
C ASP A 398 -25.28 -3.33 -32.48
N ALA A 399 -24.13 -2.78 -32.88
CA ALA A 399 -23.93 -1.33 -32.97
C ALA A 399 -23.60 -0.82 -34.39
N GLU A 400 -23.68 -1.66 -35.43
CA GLU A 400 -23.28 -1.32 -36.82
C GLU A 400 -23.94 -0.02 -37.30
N GLY A 401 -23.13 0.86 -37.90
CA GLY A 401 -23.59 2.14 -38.45
C GLY A 401 -23.39 3.31 -37.50
N THR A 402 -24.14 4.39 -37.74
CA THR A 402 -23.97 5.68 -37.05
C THR A 402 -25.05 5.89 -36.02
N GLN A 403 -24.65 6.15 -34.77
CA GLN A 403 -25.55 6.47 -33.67
C GLN A 403 -24.92 7.47 -32.69
N VAL A 404 -25.67 7.90 -31.70
CA VAL A 404 -25.15 8.71 -30.58
C VAL A 404 -24.73 7.78 -29.46
N PHE A 405 -23.45 7.87 -29.07
CA PHE A 405 -22.90 7.18 -27.90
C PHE A 405 -22.79 8.16 -26.73
N THR A 406 -22.95 7.65 -25.51
CA THR A 406 -22.67 8.39 -24.27
C THR A 406 -21.38 7.87 -23.65
N PHE A 407 -20.54 8.78 -23.20
CA PHE A 407 -19.25 8.53 -22.56
C PHE A 407 -19.33 9.07 -21.14
N ARG A 408 -19.08 8.21 -20.14
CA ARG A 408 -19.06 8.61 -18.72
C ARG A 408 -17.70 8.37 -18.11
N ARG A 409 -17.00 9.43 -17.71
CA ARG A 409 -15.72 9.34 -17.01
C ARG A 409 -15.93 9.44 -15.52
N PHE A 410 -15.95 8.29 -14.86
CA PHE A 410 -15.91 8.22 -13.40
C PHE A 410 -14.59 8.77 -12.87
N LYS A 411 -14.65 9.30 -11.65
CA LYS A 411 -13.52 9.86 -10.91
C LYS A 411 -13.04 8.80 -9.91
N TYR A 412 -11.75 8.48 -9.92
CA TYR A 412 -11.17 7.40 -9.11
C TYR A 412 -10.22 7.98 -8.06
N LEU A 413 -10.14 7.36 -6.87
CA LEU A 413 -9.11 7.72 -5.87
C LEU A 413 -7.71 7.63 -6.48
N LEU A 414 -7.41 6.50 -7.12
CA LEU A 414 -6.15 6.30 -7.85
C LEU A 414 -6.43 6.10 -9.33
N ASP A 415 -5.89 6.98 -10.17
CA ASP A 415 -6.03 6.93 -11.60
C ASP A 415 -4.68 6.65 -12.28
N PHE A 416 -4.52 5.42 -12.78
CA PHE A 416 -3.31 5.01 -13.50
C PHE A 416 -3.44 5.15 -15.02
N SER A 417 -4.55 5.70 -15.55
CA SER A 417 -4.80 5.73 -17.00
C SER A 417 -3.78 6.56 -17.80
N GLY A 418 -3.05 7.47 -17.15
CA GLY A 418 -1.94 8.19 -17.77
C GLY A 418 -0.69 7.35 -18.06
N PHE A 419 -0.60 6.12 -17.51
CA PHE A 419 0.47 5.17 -17.88
C PHE A 419 0.09 4.39 -19.14
N GLU A 420 0.96 4.46 -20.16
CA GLU A 420 0.92 3.56 -21.31
C GLU A 420 1.12 2.10 -20.87
N LYS A 421 2.03 1.88 -19.91
CA LYS A 421 2.29 0.56 -19.34
C LYS A 421 2.71 0.58 -17.88
N LEU A 422 1.99 -0.14 -17.03
CA LEU A 422 2.41 -0.42 -15.64
C LEU A 422 2.27 -1.92 -15.35
N SER A 423 3.36 -2.59 -14.97
CA SER A 423 3.35 -4.03 -14.67
C SER A 423 3.97 -4.34 -13.32
N LYS A 424 3.56 -5.46 -12.72
CA LYS A 424 4.06 -5.96 -11.42
C LYS A 424 3.83 -5.00 -10.26
N PHE A 425 2.74 -4.23 -10.33
CA PHE A 425 2.37 -3.30 -9.29
C PHE A 425 1.39 -3.94 -8.30
N ALA A 426 1.63 -3.77 -7.01
CA ALA A 426 0.79 -4.35 -5.96
C ALA A 426 0.30 -3.30 -4.96
N ILE A 427 -0.91 -3.50 -4.43
CA ILE A 427 -1.47 -2.76 -3.31
C ILE A 427 -1.90 -3.77 -2.25
N ASP A 428 -1.52 -3.52 -1.00
CA ASP A 428 -1.62 -4.49 0.09
C ASP A 428 -2.03 -3.83 1.40
N SER A 429 -3.04 -4.37 2.10
CA SER A 429 -3.46 -3.85 3.40
C SER A 429 -3.80 -2.35 3.33
N VAL A 430 -4.50 -1.94 2.26
CA VAL A 430 -4.97 -0.57 2.05
C VAL A 430 -6.49 -0.54 1.97
N GLU A 431 -7.12 0.43 2.62
CA GLU A 431 -8.52 0.73 2.42
C GLU A 431 -8.72 1.92 1.47
N PHE A 432 -9.57 1.72 0.47
CA PHE A 432 -10.09 2.76 -0.42
C PHE A 432 -11.48 3.12 0.07
N GLN A 433 -11.56 4.20 0.84
CA GLN A 433 -12.81 4.72 1.38
C GLN A 433 -13.39 5.75 0.40
N CYS A 434 -14.20 5.26 -0.53
CA CYS A 434 -14.77 6.07 -1.60
C CYS A 434 -15.98 6.93 -1.17
N SER A 435 -16.55 6.64 0.01
CA SER A 435 -17.60 7.42 0.69
C SER A 435 -18.94 7.59 -0.05
N GLY A 436 -19.14 6.91 -1.19
CA GLY A 436 -20.26 7.15 -2.12
C GLY A 436 -20.00 8.30 -3.10
N ASP A 437 -18.82 8.92 -3.05
CA ASP A 437 -18.49 10.12 -3.83
C ASP A 437 -17.75 9.78 -5.14
N CYS A 438 -16.91 8.74 -5.12
CA CYS A 438 -16.04 8.38 -6.24
C CYS A 438 -15.88 6.86 -6.43
N SER A 439 -15.08 6.48 -7.42
CA SER A 439 -14.64 5.11 -7.68
C SER A 439 -13.27 4.81 -7.04
N GLY A 440 -12.88 3.54 -6.96
CA GLY A 440 -11.64 3.12 -6.31
C GLY A 440 -10.39 3.33 -7.18
N ILE A 441 -10.15 2.39 -8.09
CA ILE A 441 -8.90 2.32 -8.88
C ILE A 441 -9.22 2.22 -10.38
N LEU A 442 -8.58 3.06 -11.20
CA LEU A 442 -8.53 2.87 -12.65
C LEU A 442 -7.14 2.39 -13.06
N LEU A 443 -7.07 1.24 -13.73
CA LEU A 443 -5.80 0.63 -14.14
C LEU A 443 -5.16 1.36 -15.33
N ALA A 444 -3.84 1.14 -15.49
CA ALA A 444 -3.07 1.60 -16.64
C ALA A 444 -3.56 1.02 -17.97
N GLN A 445 -3.19 1.65 -19.09
CA GLN A 445 -3.66 1.24 -20.41
C GLN A 445 -3.22 -0.19 -20.77
N THR A 446 -1.95 -0.51 -20.49
CA THR A 446 -1.43 -1.88 -20.62
C THR A 446 -0.65 -2.27 -19.38
N GLY A 447 -0.52 -3.56 -19.13
CA GLY A 447 0.09 -4.02 -17.90
C GLY A 447 0.03 -5.52 -17.76
N SER A 448 0.72 -6.04 -16.75
CA SER A 448 0.59 -7.43 -16.36
C SER A 448 0.77 -7.56 -14.86
N SER A 449 0.01 -8.48 -14.26
CA SER A 449 0.12 -8.85 -12.85
C SER A 449 -0.09 -7.68 -11.90
N PHE A 450 -1.08 -6.82 -12.16
CA PHE A 450 -1.61 -5.94 -11.12
C PHE A 450 -2.18 -6.80 -9.98
N GLN A 451 -1.86 -6.46 -8.75
CA GLN A 451 -2.34 -7.18 -7.57
C GLN A 451 -2.98 -6.23 -6.56
N LEU A 452 -4.18 -6.58 -6.10
CA LEU A 452 -4.77 -6.05 -4.87
C LEU A 452 -4.93 -7.21 -3.89
N ARG A 453 -4.40 -7.06 -2.67
CA ARG A 453 -4.53 -8.09 -1.64
C ARG A 453 -4.79 -7.52 -0.26
N ASP A 454 -5.48 -8.29 0.57
CA ASP A 454 -5.69 -7.97 1.98
C ASP A 454 -6.30 -6.56 2.20
N SER A 455 -7.04 -6.06 1.21
CA SER A 455 -7.42 -4.63 1.06
C SER A 455 -8.93 -4.46 0.99
N PHE A 456 -9.38 -3.22 1.16
CA PHE A 456 -10.80 -2.87 1.21
C PHE A 456 -11.13 -1.88 0.09
N ILE A 457 -12.19 -2.16 -0.66
CA ILE A 457 -12.87 -1.20 -1.52
C ILE A 457 -14.21 -0.90 -0.86
N THR A 458 -14.32 0.25 -0.21
CA THR A 458 -15.44 0.59 0.65
C THR A 458 -16.25 1.74 0.05
N ARG A 459 -17.55 1.51 -0.11
CA ARG A 459 -18.57 2.45 -0.59
C ARG A 459 -18.19 3.14 -1.92
N PRO A 460 -17.78 2.41 -2.98
CA PRO A 460 -17.59 3.03 -4.29
C PRO A 460 -18.93 3.51 -4.84
N LYS A 461 -18.92 4.70 -5.46
CA LYS A 461 -20.08 5.26 -6.15
C LYS A 461 -20.43 4.46 -7.40
N ASP A 462 -19.43 4.20 -8.25
CA ASP A 462 -19.64 3.55 -9.54
C ASP A 462 -18.80 2.27 -9.67
N ARG A 463 -17.47 2.34 -9.50
CA ARG A 463 -16.58 1.20 -9.75
C ARG A 463 -15.58 1.00 -8.62
N GLY A 464 -15.37 -0.25 -8.23
CA GLY A 464 -14.27 -0.59 -7.34
C GLY A 464 -12.94 -0.55 -8.06
N ILE A 465 -12.77 -1.39 -9.08
CA ILE A 465 -11.58 -1.43 -9.94
C ILE A 465 -12.01 -1.48 -11.41
N SER A 466 -11.49 -0.57 -12.23
CA SER A 466 -11.77 -0.57 -13.66
C SER A 466 -10.53 -0.84 -14.50
N SER A 467 -10.67 -1.74 -15.48
CA SER A 467 -9.76 -1.84 -16.63
C SER A 467 -10.41 -1.19 -17.83
N HIS A 468 -9.86 -0.05 -18.28
CA HIS A 468 -10.34 0.65 -19.49
C HIS A 468 -9.65 0.15 -20.77
N ALA A 469 -8.70 -0.78 -20.65
CA ALA A 469 -7.89 -1.30 -21.74
C ALA A 469 -7.35 -2.69 -21.33
N LYS A 470 -6.04 -2.95 -21.36
CA LYS A 470 -5.44 -4.26 -21.05
C LYS A 470 -4.42 -4.21 -19.92
N GLY A 471 -4.60 -3.30 -18.95
CA GLY A 471 -3.80 -3.19 -17.73
C GLY A 471 -3.92 -4.39 -16.78
N ASP A 472 -4.95 -5.20 -16.98
CA ASP A 472 -5.45 -6.27 -16.12
C ASP A 472 -5.00 -7.68 -16.53
N GLN A 473 -4.08 -7.81 -17.49
CA GLN A 473 -3.58 -9.13 -17.90
C GLN A 473 -2.98 -9.88 -16.70
N GLY A 474 -3.55 -11.03 -16.37
CA GLY A 474 -3.15 -11.81 -15.20
C GLY A 474 -3.37 -11.11 -13.85
N MET A 475 -4.34 -10.20 -13.75
CA MET A 475 -4.70 -9.49 -12.52
C MET A 475 -5.05 -10.46 -11.38
N ILE A 476 -4.67 -10.10 -10.15
CA ILE A 476 -4.84 -10.93 -8.95
C ILE A 476 -5.52 -10.12 -7.85
N ILE A 477 -6.70 -10.56 -7.42
CA ILE A 477 -7.49 -9.96 -6.34
C ILE A 477 -7.69 -11.01 -5.25
N ASP A 478 -6.96 -10.88 -4.14
CA ASP A 478 -6.90 -11.90 -3.09
C ASP A 478 -7.26 -11.37 -1.71
N ARG A 479 -8.16 -12.05 -0.99
CA ARG A 479 -8.48 -11.74 0.42
C ARG A 479 -8.93 -10.30 0.65
N CYS A 480 -9.62 -9.71 -0.32
CA CYS A 480 -10.14 -8.36 -0.24
C CYS A 480 -11.59 -8.30 0.22
N GLN A 481 -12.00 -7.14 0.71
CA GLN A 481 -13.40 -6.82 1.00
C GLN A 481 -13.89 -5.76 0.02
N PHE A 482 -15.02 -6.05 -0.63
CA PHE A 482 -15.76 -5.12 -1.47
C PHE A 482 -17.08 -4.83 -0.78
N LEU A 483 -17.31 -3.58 -0.39
CA LEU A 483 -18.49 -3.15 0.36
C LEU A 483 -19.20 -2.04 -0.42
N SER A 484 -20.38 -2.34 -0.99
CA SER A 484 -21.15 -1.35 -1.75
C SER A 484 -21.73 -0.25 -0.86
N ASP A 485 -21.85 0.97 -1.40
CA ASP A 485 -22.60 2.06 -0.79
C ASP A 485 -24.13 1.83 -0.84
N GLU A 486 -24.56 0.97 -1.75
CA GLU A 486 -25.95 0.73 -2.13
C GLU A 486 -26.57 -0.41 -1.31
N SER A 487 -26.10 -0.60 -0.08
CA SER A 487 -26.54 -1.68 0.78
C SER A 487 -28.02 -1.58 1.16
N ALA A 488 -28.60 -0.38 1.11
CA ALA A 488 -30.02 -0.14 1.35
C ALA A 488 -30.88 -0.38 0.10
N ASP A 489 -30.27 -0.40 -1.09
CA ASP A 489 -30.98 -0.46 -2.37
C ASP A 489 -31.32 -1.90 -2.74
N THR A 490 -32.37 -2.05 -3.56
CA THR A 490 -32.71 -3.34 -4.16
C THR A 490 -31.65 -3.77 -5.16
N SER A 491 -31.45 -5.08 -5.32
CA SER A 491 -30.47 -5.65 -6.26
C SER A 491 -30.58 -5.09 -7.68
N THR A 492 -31.79 -4.80 -8.15
CA THR A 492 -32.07 -4.25 -9.48
C THR A 492 -31.82 -2.75 -9.62
N GLU A 493 -31.79 -1.99 -8.52
CA GLU A 493 -31.54 -0.54 -8.52
C GLU A 493 -30.05 -0.19 -8.40
N ARG A 494 -29.24 -1.13 -7.91
CA ARG A 494 -27.78 -0.95 -7.77
C ARG A 494 -27.11 -0.69 -9.12
N VAL A 495 -26.12 0.20 -9.12
CA VAL A 495 -25.30 0.54 -10.27
C VAL A 495 -23.82 0.24 -10.07
N SER A 496 -23.36 0.06 -8.83
CA SER A 496 -21.94 -0.16 -8.54
C SER A 496 -21.47 -1.55 -9.00
N ILE A 497 -20.28 -1.60 -9.59
CA ILE A 497 -19.62 -2.85 -10.01
C ILE A 497 -18.30 -2.98 -9.25
N GLY A 498 -18.07 -4.17 -8.67
CA GLY A 498 -16.85 -4.45 -7.92
C GLY A 498 -15.61 -4.29 -8.80
N LEU A 499 -15.58 -4.98 -9.94
CA LEU A 499 -14.53 -4.80 -10.95
C LEU A 499 -14.93 -5.23 -12.37
N ASN A 500 -14.15 -4.78 -13.35
CA ASN A 500 -14.16 -5.35 -14.71
C ASN A 500 -12.74 -5.77 -15.15
N ALA A 501 -12.69 -6.71 -16.09
CA ALA A 501 -11.46 -7.15 -16.73
C ALA A 501 -11.66 -7.45 -18.21
N ASN A 502 -10.74 -6.97 -19.05
CA ASN A 502 -10.73 -7.15 -20.50
C ASN A 502 -9.76 -8.25 -20.95
N ALA A 503 -8.71 -8.51 -20.18
CA ALA A 503 -7.61 -9.41 -20.50
C ALA A 503 -7.73 -10.77 -19.78
N ASN A 504 -6.89 -11.73 -20.15
CA ASN A 504 -6.99 -13.11 -19.68
C ASN A 504 -6.37 -13.32 -18.28
N ASP A 505 -6.58 -14.52 -17.74
CA ASP A 505 -5.83 -15.10 -16.61
C ASP A 505 -6.05 -14.41 -15.26
N VAL A 506 -7.19 -13.73 -15.11
CA VAL A 506 -7.62 -13.05 -13.87
C VAL A 506 -7.88 -14.05 -12.75
N LYS A 507 -7.46 -13.71 -11.54
CA LYS A 507 -7.65 -14.53 -10.33
C LYS A 507 -8.41 -13.71 -9.30
N LEU A 508 -9.59 -14.18 -8.92
CA LEU A 508 -10.43 -13.60 -7.87
C LEU A 508 -10.56 -14.63 -6.75
N ARG A 509 -9.86 -14.43 -5.63
CA ARG A 509 -9.75 -15.46 -4.58
C ARG A 509 -10.01 -14.94 -3.18
N ASP A 510 -10.73 -15.73 -2.40
CA ASP A 510 -10.93 -15.50 -0.96
C ASP A 510 -11.52 -14.12 -0.61
N ASN A 511 -12.25 -13.48 -1.54
CA ASN A 511 -12.80 -12.15 -1.34
C ASN A 511 -14.18 -12.21 -0.69
N ARG A 512 -14.56 -11.16 0.04
CA ARG A 512 -15.94 -10.95 0.49
C ARG A 512 -16.53 -9.74 -0.22
N VAL A 513 -17.69 -9.94 -0.85
CA VAL A 513 -18.34 -8.95 -1.73
C VAL A 513 -19.76 -8.74 -1.25
N VAL A 514 -20.12 -7.50 -0.94
CA VAL A 514 -21.40 -7.18 -0.30
C VAL A 514 -22.17 -6.16 -1.13
N ARG A 515 -23.31 -6.60 -1.67
CA ARG A 515 -24.39 -5.80 -2.24
C ARG A 515 -24.00 -4.90 -3.41
N PHE A 516 -23.17 -5.40 -4.32
CA PHE A 516 -22.94 -4.76 -5.63
C PHE A 516 -24.03 -5.16 -6.62
N ARG A 517 -24.18 -4.40 -7.72
CA ARG A 517 -24.94 -4.87 -8.91
C ARG A 517 -24.29 -6.11 -9.49
N HIS A 518 -22.98 -6.02 -9.74
CA HIS A 518 -22.13 -7.10 -10.20
C HIS A 518 -20.85 -7.12 -9.37
N PHE A 519 -20.39 -8.31 -8.95
CA PHE A 519 -19.04 -8.42 -8.40
C PHE A 519 -18.02 -8.20 -9.53
N ALA A 520 -18.14 -8.95 -10.63
CA ALA A 520 -17.16 -8.91 -11.70
C ALA A 520 -17.80 -9.05 -13.09
N VAL A 521 -17.29 -8.26 -14.05
CA VAL A 521 -17.53 -8.42 -15.50
C VAL A 521 -16.21 -8.81 -16.18
N LEU A 522 -16.14 -10.03 -16.70
CA LEU A 522 -14.91 -10.66 -17.19
C LEU A 522 -15.04 -11.01 -18.68
N ALA A 523 -14.31 -10.28 -19.52
CA ALA A 523 -14.22 -10.52 -20.96
C ALA A 523 -13.03 -11.38 -21.37
N GLY A 524 -12.04 -11.49 -20.49
CA GLY A 524 -10.92 -12.41 -20.65
C GLY A 524 -11.34 -13.89 -20.61
N SER A 525 -10.39 -14.75 -21.02
CA SER A 525 -10.48 -16.20 -20.87
C SER A 525 -9.58 -16.67 -19.72
N SER A 526 -9.79 -17.90 -19.26
CA SER A 526 -8.96 -18.63 -18.29
C SER A 526 -8.90 -17.99 -16.89
N SER A 527 -10.02 -17.37 -16.48
CA SER A 527 -10.16 -16.79 -15.15
C SER A 527 -10.38 -17.86 -14.07
N ILE A 528 -9.82 -17.63 -12.88
CA ILE A 528 -10.00 -18.47 -11.69
C ILE A 528 -10.75 -17.66 -10.64
N ILE A 529 -11.92 -18.13 -10.24
CA ILE A 529 -12.79 -17.53 -9.24
C ILE A 529 -13.00 -18.57 -8.13
N SER A 530 -12.35 -18.39 -6.98
CA SER A 530 -12.37 -19.40 -5.92
C SER A 530 -12.45 -18.86 -4.51
N GLY A 531 -13.19 -19.54 -3.62
CA GLY A 531 -13.23 -19.20 -2.19
C GLY A 531 -13.91 -17.86 -1.87
N ASN A 532 -14.57 -17.22 -2.85
CA ASN A 532 -15.19 -15.93 -2.64
C ASN A 532 -16.56 -16.08 -1.95
N HIS A 533 -16.96 -15.03 -1.24
CA HIS A 533 -18.26 -14.87 -0.63
C HIS A 533 -18.99 -13.69 -1.29
N VAL A 534 -19.91 -13.98 -2.21
CA VAL A 534 -20.65 -12.97 -2.98
C VAL A 534 -22.08 -12.85 -2.44
N PHE A 535 -22.33 -11.81 -1.65
CA PHE A 535 -23.64 -11.50 -1.06
C PHE A 535 -24.37 -10.44 -1.88
N GLN A 536 -25.49 -10.77 -2.50
CA GLN A 536 -26.33 -9.79 -3.21
C GLN A 536 -27.78 -9.69 -2.70
N GLY A 537 -28.12 -10.41 -1.62
CA GLY A 537 -29.46 -10.37 -1.03
C GLY A 537 -29.99 -8.96 -0.70
N ASP A 538 -31.30 -8.82 -0.83
CA ASP A 538 -32.12 -7.69 -0.40
C ASP A 538 -33.43 -8.21 0.24
N SER A 539 -34.27 -7.31 0.73
CA SER A 539 -35.53 -7.65 1.41
C SER A 539 -36.73 -7.77 0.48
N THR A 540 -36.56 -7.64 -0.84
CA THR A 540 -37.68 -7.65 -1.79
C THR A 540 -38.07 -9.09 -2.10
N ASN A 541 -39.37 -9.41 -1.92
CA ASN A 541 -39.95 -10.73 -2.16
C ASN A 541 -40.28 -10.95 -3.64
N ASP A 542 -40.14 -12.20 -4.09
CA ASP A 542 -40.44 -12.64 -5.46
C ASP A 542 -39.81 -11.73 -6.53
N ALA A 543 -38.63 -11.17 -6.23
CA ALA A 543 -37.99 -10.16 -7.05
C ALA A 543 -36.94 -10.76 -7.99
N GLY A 544 -36.65 -10.03 -9.06
CA GLY A 544 -35.50 -10.30 -9.90
C GLY A 544 -34.18 -10.07 -9.15
N ARG A 545 -33.15 -10.77 -9.58
CA ARG A 545 -31.77 -10.59 -9.13
C ARG A 545 -30.90 -10.15 -10.30
N THR A 546 -29.69 -9.70 -9.98
CA THR A 546 -28.66 -9.38 -10.96
C THR A 546 -27.59 -10.46 -10.99
N ALA A 547 -26.76 -10.45 -12.03
CA ALA A 547 -25.61 -11.32 -12.09
C ALA A 547 -24.59 -10.94 -10.99
N GLY A 548 -24.09 -11.91 -10.24
CA GLY A 548 -22.90 -11.72 -9.40
C GLY A 548 -21.64 -11.71 -10.25
N LEU A 549 -21.55 -12.67 -11.17
CA LEU A 549 -20.42 -12.85 -12.08
C LEU A 549 -20.93 -12.83 -13.51
N VAL A 550 -20.31 -12.02 -14.35
CA VAL A 550 -20.61 -11.94 -15.78
C VAL A 550 -19.38 -12.38 -16.56
N MET A 551 -19.53 -13.41 -17.37
CA MET A 551 -18.52 -13.93 -18.29
C MET A 551 -18.97 -13.58 -19.72
N THR A 552 -18.22 -12.77 -20.46
CA THR A 552 -18.66 -12.28 -21.78
C THR A 552 -17.95 -12.93 -22.95
N ARG A 553 -17.16 -13.99 -22.70
CA ARG A 553 -16.44 -14.74 -23.74
C ARG A 553 -16.97 -16.16 -23.86
N THR A 554 -17.33 -16.56 -25.07
CA THR A 554 -17.83 -17.91 -25.39
C THR A 554 -16.85 -19.00 -24.97
N ASN A 555 -15.58 -18.93 -25.38
CA ASN A 555 -14.53 -19.86 -24.91
C ASN A 555 -13.89 -19.36 -23.62
N SER A 556 -14.68 -19.35 -22.55
CA SER A 556 -14.27 -18.80 -21.26
C SER A 556 -13.09 -19.58 -20.67
N ARG A 557 -13.09 -20.92 -20.70
CA ARG A 557 -12.10 -21.76 -19.97
C ARG A 557 -11.97 -21.39 -18.49
N GLY A 558 -13.03 -20.83 -17.91
CA GLY A 558 -13.07 -20.33 -16.55
C GLY A 558 -13.27 -21.45 -15.53
N THR A 559 -12.74 -21.25 -14.34
CA THR A 559 -13.00 -22.11 -13.17
C THR A 559 -13.66 -21.29 -12.07
N ILE A 560 -14.86 -21.68 -11.68
CA ILE A 560 -15.64 -21.09 -10.59
C ILE A 560 -15.81 -22.18 -9.54
N THR A 561 -15.00 -22.14 -8.47
CA THR A 561 -14.93 -23.26 -7.53
C THR A 561 -14.91 -22.87 -6.05
N GLY A 562 -15.65 -23.59 -5.20
CA GLY A 562 -15.60 -23.39 -3.76
C GLY A 562 -16.07 -22.02 -3.29
N ASN A 563 -16.93 -21.34 -4.05
CA ASN A 563 -17.48 -20.03 -3.69
C ASN A 563 -18.80 -20.17 -2.92
N TYR A 564 -19.14 -19.17 -2.12
CA TYR A 564 -20.49 -18.95 -1.62
C TYR A 564 -21.15 -17.83 -2.43
N ILE A 565 -22.18 -18.16 -3.21
CA ILE A 565 -22.89 -17.26 -4.11
C ILE A 565 -24.33 -17.11 -3.64
N ASP A 566 -24.68 -15.91 -3.20
CA ASP A 566 -25.92 -15.61 -2.48
C ASP A 566 -26.76 -14.56 -3.19
N ASN A 567 -27.99 -14.95 -3.53
CA ASN A 567 -29.01 -14.09 -4.13
C ASN A 567 -28.57 -13.43 -5.45
N CYS A 568 -27.71 -14.09 -6.22
CA CYS A 568 -27.31 -13.68 -7.56
C CYS A 568 -26.96 -14.87 -8.43
N PHE A 569 -26.80 -14.64 -9.73
CA PHE A 569 -26.48 -15.69 -10.70
C PHE A 569 -25.15 -15.46 -11.41
N ILE A 570 -24.63 -16.52 -12.01
CA ILE A 570 -23.54 -16.47 -12.98
C ILE A 570 -24.19 -16.29 -14.35
N GLU A 571 -23.81 -15.24 -15.07
CA GLU A 571 -24.22 -15.01 -16.44
C GLU A 571 -23.06 -15.32 -17.39
N TRP A 572 -23.31 -16.12 -18.42
CA TRP A 572 -22.35 -16.43 -19.47
C TRP A 572 -22.93 -16.04 -20.82
N GLY A 573 -22.43 -14.92 -21.36
CA GLY A 573 -22.86 -14.37 -22.64
C GLY A 573 -21.68 -14.09 -23.57
N ASN A 574 -21.98 -13.45 -24.70
CA ASN A 574 -21.02 -13.00 -25.71
C ASN A 574 -21.29 -11.58 -26.19
N GLU A 575 -21.64 -10.69 -25.25
CA GLU A 575 -21.93 -9.27 -25.52
C GLU A 575 -20.71 -8.44 -25.98
N HIS A 576 -19.52 -9.04 -26.06
CA HIS A 576 -18.28 -8.44 -26.55
C HIS A 576 -17.78 -9.07 -27.85
N ASP A 577 -18.71 -9.59 -28.66
CA ASP A 577 -18.45 -10.17 -29.98
C ASP A 577 -19.15 -9.34 -31.05
N SER A 578 -18.40 -8.77 -32.01
CA SER A 578 -18.99 -7.96 -33.10
C SER A 578 -19.81 -8.75 -34.11
N ALA A 579 -19.67 -10.08 -34.12
CA ALA A 579 -20.45 -10.97 -34.95
C ALA A 579 -21.00 -12.11 -34.07
N PRO A 580 -21.96 -11.81 -33.17
CA PRO A 580 -22.31 -12.68 -32.04
C PRO A 580 -23.03 -13.98 -32.43
N GLY A 581 -23.32 -14.20 -33.72
CA GLY A 581 -23.85 -15.44 -34.24
C GLY A 581 -22.75 -16.43 -34.57
N PHE A 582 -22.97 -17.70 -34.27
CA PHE A 582 -21.97 -18.72 -34.44
C PHE A 582 -21.54 -18.90 -35.91
N SER A 583 -20.23 -19.01 -36.14
CA SER A 583 -19.66 -19.32 -37.46
C SER A 583 -18.62 -20.44 -37.40
N SER A 584 -17.39 -20.13 -37.03
CA SER A 584 -16.26 -21.08 -37.01
C SER A 584 -15.38 -20.95 -35.77
N GLU A 585 -15.70 -20.00 -34.91
CA GLU A 585 -15.11 -19.78 -33.61
C GLU A 585 -15.53 -20.86 -32.61
N PHE A 586 -14.99 -20.74 -31.40
CA PHE A 586 -15.39 -21.61 -30.31
C PHE A 586 -16.69 -21.10 -29.69
N SER A 587 -17.67 -22.01 -29.58
CA SER A 587 -18.95 -21.75 -28.92
C SER A 587 -18.79 -21.62 -27.39
N PHE A 588 -19.90 -21.57 -26.64
CA PHE A 588 -19.88 -21.54 -25.17
C PHE A 588 -19.18 -22.80 -24.63
N SER A 589 -17.90 -22.64 -24.26
CA SER A 589 -17.03 -23.77 -24.02
C SER A 589 -16.04 -23.65 -22.84
N GLY A 590 -15.73 -24.82 -22.27
CA GLY A 590 -14.68 -25.01 -21.27
C GLY A 590 -14.98 -24.44 -19.89
N MET A 591 -16.24 -24.23 -19.52
CA MET A 591 -16.59 -23.69 -18.20
C MET A 591 -16.62 -24.80 -17.15
N ASN A 592 -15.96 -24.56 -16.01
CA ASN A 592 -15.98 -25.46 -14.85
C ASN A 592 -16.58 -24.76 -13.63
N ILE A 593 -17.69 -25.27 -13.10
CA ILE A 593 -18.42 -24.72 -11.95
C ILE A 593 -18.55 -25.82 -10.90
N THR A 594 -17.67 -25.83 -9.90
CA THR A 594 -17.56 -26.97 -8.97
C THR A 594 -17.55 -26.61 -7.50
N ASP A 595 -18.21 -27.43 -6.69
CA ASP A 595 -18.11 -27.37 -5.23
C ASP A 595 -18.52 -26.00 -4.64
N ASN A 596 -19.37 -25.24 -5.35
CA ASN A 596 -19.88 -23.97 -4.86
C ASN A 596 -21.12 -24.18 -3.97
N VAL A 597 -21.32 -23.27 -3.02
CA VAL A 597 -22.55 -23.12 -2.27
C VAL A 597 -23.37 -22.01 -2.90
N PHE A 598 -24.53 -22.38 -3.44
CA PHE A 598 -25.51 -21.45 -3.99
C PHE A 598 -26.69 -21.33 -3.02
N LEU A 599 -26.94 -20.12 -2.53
CA LEU A 599 -28.08 -19.81 -1.68
C LEU A 599 -28.91 -18.70 -2.32
N ALA A 600 -30.22 -18.83 -2.32
CA ALA A 600 -31.10 -17.70 -2.64
C ALA A 600 -32.34 -17.70 -1.77
N GLY A 601 -32.78 -16.52 -1.36
CA GLY A 601 -34.05 -16.28 -0.67
C GLY A 601 -34.79 -15.09 -1.27
N ASN A 602 -36.10 -15.02 -1.04
CA ASN A 602 -36.95 -13.92 -1.51
C ASN A 602 -36.90 -13.73 -3.06
N VAL A 603 -36.55 -14.79 -3.79
CA VAL A 603 -36.47 -14.79 -5.25
C VAL A 603 -37.75 -15.33 -5.86
N ALA A 604 -38.09 -14.84 -7.06
CA ALA A 604 -39.19 -15.40 -7.83
C ALA A 604 -38.92 -16.86 -8.23
N ARG A 605 -39.97 -17.63 -8.51
CA ARG A 605 -39.86 -19.05 -8.91
C ARG A 605 -38.98 -19.29 -10.13
N TRP A 606 -38.97 -18.34 -11.07
CA TRP A 606 -38.19 -18.42 -12.30
C TRP A 606 -36.70 -18.08 -12.10
N PHE A 607 -36.27 -17.67 -10.89
CA PHE A 607 -34.87 -17.42 -10.60
C PHE A 607 -34.03 -18.68 -10.80
N THR A 608 -32.83 -18.48 -11.36
CA THR A 608 -31.84 -19.52 -11.59
C THR A 608 -30.47 -18.99 -11.19
N PHE A 609 -29.52 -19.88 -10.87
CA PHE A 609 -28.15 -19.50 -10.49
C PHE A 609 -27.20 -19.45 -11.68
N LEU A 610 -27.58 -20.05 -12.81
CA LEU A 610 -26.76 -20.17 -14.01
C LEU A 610 -27.57 -19.71 -15.22
N VAL A 611 -27.10 -18.67 -15.90
CA VAL A 611 -27.78 -18.10 -17.07
C VAL A 611 -26.81 -18.12 -18.25
N VAL A 612 -27.17 -18.81 -19.33
CA VAL A 612 -26.44 -18.72 -20.61
C VAL A 612 -27.20 -17.76 -21.52
N LYS A 613 -26.53 -16.74 -22.06
CA LYS A 613 -27.17 -15.65 -22.82
C LYS A 613 -26.50 -15.42 -24.18
N PRO A 614 -26.85 -16.22 -25.20
CA PRO A 614 -26.32 -16.06 -26.56
C PRO A 614 -26.87 -14.77 -27.19
N HIS A 615 -25.97 -13.89 -27.63
CA HIS A 615 -26.30 -12.66 -28.37
C HIS A 615 -26.47 -12.91 -29.88
N GLY A 616 -26.30 -14.15 -30.34
CA GLY A 616 -26.55 -14.57 -31.71
C GLY A 616 -26.80 -16.08 -31.83
N THR A 617 -27.32 -16.49 -32.99
CA THR A 617 -27.83 -17.84 -33.26
C THR A 617 -26.73 -18.89 -33.45
N GLY A 618 -27.08 -20.17 -33.33
CA GLY A 618 -26.22 -21.30 -33.70
C GLY A 618 -25.15 -21.69 -32.67
N HIS A 619 -25.06 -20.95 -31.56
CA HIS A 619 -24.20 -21.29 -30.43
C HIS A 619 -24.74 -22.49 -29.64
N PHE A 620 -23.87 -23.18 -28.90
CA PHE A 620 -24.13 -24.46 -28.23
C PHE A 620 -23.13 -24.65 -27.09
N LEU A 621 -23.41 -25.58 -26.16
CA LEU A 621 -22.51 -25.91 -25.07
C LEU A 621 -21.47 -26.97 -25.49
N ASN A 622 -20.20 -26.73 -25.13
CA ASN A 622 -19.11 -27.68 -25.36
C ASN A 622 -18.14 -27.76 -24.17
N GLY A 623 -18.05 -28.90 -23.50
CA GLY A 623 -17.09 -29.08 -22.40
C GLY A 623 -17.45 -28.26 -21.16
N MET A 624 -18.74 -28.21 -20.82
CA MET A 624 -19.24 -27.57 -19.61
C MET A 624 -19.34 -28.61 -18.49
N ASN A 625 -18.78 -28.30 -17.32
CA ASN A 625 -18.84 -29.15 -16.13
C ASN A 625 -19.46 -28.38 -14.95
N VAL A 626 -20.59 -28.88 -14.43
CA VAL A 626 -21.27 -28.37 -13.24
C VAL A 626 -21.44 -29.50 -12.24
N THR A 627 -20.55 -29.57 -11.24
CA THR A 627 -20.49 -30.72 -10.33
C THR A 627 -20.24 -30.38 -8.88
N GLY A 628 -20.80 -31.17 -7.95
CA GLY A 628 -20.51 -31.03 -6.51
C GLY A 628 -21.11 -29.77 -5.87
N ASN A 629 -21.95 -29.01 -6.58
CA ASN A 629 -22.52 -27.78 -6.05
C ASN A 629 -23.72 -28.06 -5.14
N SER A 630 -23.91 -27.22 -4.13
CA SER A 630 -25.10 -27.23 -3.27
C SER A 630 -26.01 -26.06 -3.63
N PHE A 631 -27.16 -26.35 -4.24
CA PHE A 631 -28.21 -25.38 -4.53
C PHE A 631 -29.30 -25.41 -3.47
N ARG A 632 -29.49 -24.28 -2.79
CA ARG A 632 -30.52 -24.13 -1.77
C ARG A 632 -31.35 -22.87 -1.99
N ILE A 633 -32.67 -23.04 -1.97
CA ILE A 633 -33.63 -21.93 -1.97
C ILE A 633 -34.32 -21.81 -0.60
N ILE A 634 -34.34 -20.61 -0.04
CA ILE A 634 -35.22 -20.22 1.07
C ILE A 634 -36.52 -19.72 0.46
N GLY A 635 -37.49 -20.64 0.32
CA GLY A 635 -38.64 -20.48 -0.57
C GLY A 635 -38.66 -21.65 -1.55
N VAL A 636 -39.06 -21.41 -2.80
CA VAL A 636 -39.01 -22.42 -3.88
C VAL A 636 -38.63 -21.74 -5.19
N ALA A 637 -37.69 -22.33 -5.94
CA ALA A 637 -37.44 -22.02 -7.34
C ALA A 637 -37.71 -23.24 -8.23
N ASP A 638 -38.04 -23.00 -9.49
CA ASP A 638 -38.37 -24.08 -10.42
C ASP A 638 -37.11 -24.87 -10.80
N ARG A 639 -36.00 -24.17 -11.10
CA ARG A 639 -34.74 -24.74 -11.62
C ARG A 639 -33.52 -23.99 -11.09
N VAL A 640 -32.32 -24.45 -11.44
CA VAL A 640 -31.04 -23.76 -11.10
C VAL A 640 -30.35 -23.13 -12.31
N GLU A 641 -30.85 -23.38 -13.51
CA GLU A 641 -30.24 -22.93 -14.75
C GLU A 641 -31.32 -22.51 -15.77
N THR A 642 -30.94 -21.62 -16.69
CA THR A 642 -31.74 -21.27 -17.87
C THR A 642 -30.85 -20.82 -19.03
N VAL A 643 -31.41 -20.89 -20.24
CA VAL A 643 -30.96 -20.07 -21.38
C VAL A 643 -31.81 -18.80 -21.38
N ASP A 644 -31.17 -17.64 -21.40
CA ASP A 644 -31.84 -16.36 -21.65
C ASP A 644 -31.96 -16.15 -23.16
N THR A 645 -33.18 -16.32 -23.67
CA THR A 645 -33.51 -16.25 -25.09
C THR A 645 -33.88 -14.84 -25.55
N SER A 646 -33.55 -13.79 -24.77
CA SER A 646 -33.83 -12.39 -25.15
C SER A 646 -33.21 -11.98 -26.49
N PHE A 647 -32.13 -12.66 -26.90
CA PHE A 647 -31.46 -12.45 -28.19
C PHE A 647 -31.48 -13.70 -29.06
N SER A 648 -31.04 -14.83 -28.52
CA SER A 648 -31.05 -16.11 -29.23
C SER A 648 -31.08 -17.31 -28.29
N ASP A 649 -31.49 -18.45 -28.82
CA ASP A 649 -31.45 -19.74 -28.13
C ASP A 649 -30.20 -20.54 -28.56
N LEU A 650 -29.91 -21.62 -27.82
CA LEU A 650 -28.83 -22.53 -28.15
C LEU A 650 -29.26 -23.60 -29.17
N ASP A 651 -28.32 -24.02 -30.01
CA ASP A 651 -28.43 -25.20 -30.87
C ASP A 651 -28.16 -26.47 -30.06
N TYR A 652 -29.22 -27.00 -29.45
CA TYR A 652 -29.19 -28.22 -28.65
C TYR A 652 -28.65 -29.42 -29.39
N ASN A 653 -28.76 -29.48 -30.73
CA ASN A 653 -28.27 -30.60 -31.53
C ASN A 653 -26.74 -30.73 -31.52
N ARG A 654 -26.03 -29.66 -31.12
CA ARG A 654 -24.56 -29.57 -31.19
C ARG A 654 -23.90 -29.65 -29.81
N PHE A 655 -24.69 -29.91 -28.76
CA PHE A 655 -24.16 -30.05 -27.41
C PHE A 655 -23.17 -31.20 -27.36
N SER A 656 -22.02 -30.95 -26.72
CA SER A 656 -20.92 -31.90 -26.64
C SER A 656 -20.24 -31.82 -25.27
N ASN A 657 -19.94 -32.97 -24.69
CA ASN A 657 -19.20 -33.07 -23.42
C ASN A 657 -19.79 -32.17 -22.31
N VAL A 658 -21.10 -32.25 -22.09
CA VAL A 658 -21.80 -31.52 -21.03
C VAL A 658 -22.03 -32.45 -19.85
N ASN A 659 -21.45 -32.09 -18.71
CA ASN A 659 -21.59 -32.81 -17.45
C ASN A 659 -22.28 -31.92 -16.40
N PHE A 660 -23.39 -32.41 -15.88
CA PHE A 660 -24.17 -31.79 -14.82
C PHE A 660 -24.51 -32.90 -13.82
N ALA A 661 -23.66 -33.11 -12.82
CA ALA A 661 -23.71 -34.32 -11.98
C ALA A 661 -23.36 -34.01 -10.52
N ASP A 662 -23.73 -34.89 -9.61
CA ASP A 662 -23.33 -34.81 -8.19
C ASP A 662 -23.68 -33.48 -7.50
N ASN A 663 -24.74 -32.80 -7.96
CA ASN A 663 -25.23 -31.56 -7.35
C ASN A 663 -26.35 -31.87 -6.35
N MET A 664 -26.39 -31.11 -5.25
CA MET A 664 -27.46 -31.19 -4.26
C MET A 664 -28.51 -30.12 -4.54
N PHE A 665 -29.79 -30.51 -4.50
CA PHE A 665 -30.92 -29.61 -4.72
C PHE A 665 -31.81 -29.57 -3.48
N SER A 666 -32.01 -28.39 -2.91
CA SER A 666 -32.90 -28.15 -1.78
C SER A 666 -33.92 -27.06 -2.12
N ASN A 667 -35.21 -27.42 -2.13
CA ASN A 667 -36.31 -26.55 -2.57
C ASN A 667 -36.20 -26.07 -4.03
N VAL A 668 -35.68 -26.94 -4.89
CA VAL A 668 -35.73 -26.79 -6.35
C VAL A 668 -36.71 -27.82 -6.89
N VAL A 669 -37.70 -27.41 -7.66
CA VAL A 669 -38.80 -28.28 -8.10
C VAL A 669 -38.36 -29.28 -9.16
N GLU A 670 -37.55 -28.83 -10.11
CA GLU A 670 -37.06 -29.62 -11.24
C GLU A 670 -35.53 -29.80 -11.09
N PRO A 671 -35.06 -30.79 -10.30
CA PRO A 671 -33.64 -31.12 -10.26
C PRO A 671 -33.18 -31.63 -11.64
N VAL A 672 -31.96 -31.26 -12.03
CA VAL A 672 -31.43 -31.56 -13.37
C VAL A 672 -30.14 -32.37 -13.30
N SER A 673 -29.95 -33.26 -14.26
CA SER A 673 -28.73 -34.08 -14.38
C SER A 673 -28.41 -34.43 -15.83
N SER A 674 -27.13 -34.47 -16.18
CA SER A 674 -26.63 -35.05 -17.43
C SER A 674 -25.22 -35.62 -17.19
N PRO A 675 -25.03 -36.95 -17.20
CA PRO A 675 -26.03 -37.97 -17.47
C PRO A 675 -27.16 -38.01 -16.41
N LEU A 676 -28.40 -38.17 -16.87
CA LEU A 676 -29.58 -38.43 -16.05
C LEU A 676 -29.78 -39.93 -15.92
N VAL A 677 -29.88 -40.42 -14.69
CA VAL A 677 -30.29 -41.81 -14.41
C VAL A 677 -31.73 -41.80 -13.93
N LEU A 678 -32.60 -42.54 -14.61
CA LEU A 678 -34.02 -42.65 -14.24
C LEU A 678 -34.52 -44.09 -14.38
N GLU A 679 -35.56 -44.41 -13.63
CA GLU A 679 -36.28 -45.66 -13.74
C GLU A 679 -37.52 -45.47 -14.63
N HIS A 680 -37.72 -46.38 -15.59
CA HIS A 680 -38.91 -46.44 -16.44
C HIS A 680 -39.61 -47.78 -16.23
N GLU A 681 -40.88 -47.74 -15.84
CA GLU A 681 -41.75 -48.92 -15.77
C GLU A 681 -42.72 -48.91 -16.94
N GLU A 682 -42.75 -50.00 -17.69
CA GLU A 682 -43.80 -50.28 -18.66
C GLU A 682 -44.73 -51.34 -18.06
N ALA A 683 -45.97 -50.96 -17.75
CA ALA A 683 -46.92 -51.81 -17.03
C ALA A 683 -47.62 -52.86 -17.92
N SER A 684 -47.69 -52.60 -19.23
CA SER A 684 -48.31 -53.48 -20.23
C SER A 684 -47.31 -53.91 -21.29
N GLU A 685 -47.51 -55.08 -21.87
CA GLU A 685 -46.61 -55.62 -22.89
C GLU A 685 -46.60 -54.73 -24.14
N ALA A 686 -45.45 -54.14 -24.44
CA ALA A 686 -45.27 -53.26 -25.60
C ALA A 686 -43.89 -53.46 -26.23
N GLU A 687 -43.83 -53.34 -27.56
CA GLU A 687 -42.55 -53.35 -28.30
C GLU A 687 -41.82 -52.01 -28.22
N THR A 688 -42.58 -50.91 -28.15
CA THR A 688 -42.04 -49.55 -28.03
C THR A 688 -42.37 -48.99 -26.66
N TRP A 689 -41.35 -48.76 -25.84
CA TRP A 689 -41.50 -48.08 -24.55
C TRP A 689 -41.16 -46.60 -24.72
N LEU A 690 -42.03 -45.70 -24.28
CA LEU A 690 -41.81 -44.26 -24.32
C LEU A 690 -41.23 -43.79 -22.99
N VAL A 691 -39.96 -43.38 -23.00
CA VAL A 691 -39.28 -42.83 -21.82
C VAL A 691 -39.31 -41.31 -21.90
N GLU A 692 -39.69 -40.65 -20.80
CA GLU A 692 -39.84 -39.19 -20.71
C GLU A 692 -38.86 -38.57 -19.69
N PRO A 693 -37.59 -38.31 -20.08
CA PRO A 693 -36.59 -37.65 -19.24
C PRO A 693 -36.94 -36.25 -18.74
N ALA A 694 -37.83 -35.53 -19.43
CA ALA A 694 -38.20 -34.18 -19.07
C ALA A 694 -39.00 -34.14 -17.74
N PRO A 695 -38.86 -33.07 -16.93
CA PRO A 695 -38.04 -31.87 -17.13
C PRO A 695 -36.60 -32.00 -16.59
N MET A 696 -36.11 -33.20 -16.30
CA MET A 696 -34.87 -33.43 -15.52
C MET A 696 -33.56 -33.26 -16.32
N LEU A 697 -33.64 -32.88 -17.60
CA LEU A 697 -32.47 -32.57 -18.43
C LEU A 697 -32.07 -31.08 -18.26
N PRO A 698 -30.78 -30.76 -18.05
CA PRO A 698 -30.31 -29.37 -17.96
C PRO A 698 -30.66 -28.55 -19.20
N PHE A 699 -30.92 -27.26 -19.01
CA PHE A 699 -31.32 -26.28 -20.02
C PHE A 699 -32.58 -26.63 -20.78
N ARG A 700 -33.38 -27.56 -20.25
CA ARG A 700 -34.49 -28.21 -20.96
C ARG A 700 -34.06 -28.71 -22.34
N ALA A 701 -32.79 -29.11 -22.45
CA ALA A 701 -32.18 -29.55 -23.68
C ALA A 701 -32.78 -30.88 -24.15
N TRP A 702 -32.47 -31.22 -25.39
CA TRP A 702 -32.95 -32.44 -26.02
C TRP A 702 -32.36 -33.70 -25.37
N ALA A 703 -33.14 -34.78 -25.39
CA ALA A 703 -32.64 -36.10 -25.04
C ALA A 703 -31.85 -36.63 -26.24
N GLN A 704 -30.52 -36.55 -26.22
CA GLN A 704 -29.65 -36.84 -27.37
C GLN A 704 -29.16 -38.29 -27.42
N THR A 705 -28.65 -38.79 -26.30
CA THR A 705 -28.00 -40.11 -26.26
C THR A 705 -28.50 -40.92 -25.07
N VAL A 706 -28.68 -42.23 -25.26
CA VAL A 706 -28.86 -43.19 -24.18
C VAL A 706 -27.57 -43.98 -24.04
N SER A 707 -26.85 -43.82 -22.93
CA SER A 707 -25.57 -44.49 -22.70
C SER A 707 -25.71 -45.85 -22.00
N ALA A 708 -26.86 -46.11 -21.36
CA ALA A 708 -27.16 -47.40 -20.75
C ALA A 708 -28.67 -47.65 -20.64
N VAL A 709 -29.08 -48.91 -20.83
CA VAL A 709 -30.40 -49.44 -20.46
C VAL A 709 -30.18 -50.77 -19.77
N VAL A 710 -30.61 -50.89 -18.52
CA VAL A 710 -30.41 -52.10 -17.71
C VAL A 710 -31.76 -52.50 -17.10
N PRO A 711 -32.26 -53.72 -17.33
CA PRO A 711 -33.46 -54.20 -16.64
C PRO A 711 -33.30 -54.17 -15.11
N ALA A 712 -34.26 -53.54 -14.45
CA ALA A 712 -34.37 -53.49 -12.99
C ALA A 712 -35.34 -54.60 -12.53
N GLY A 713 -34.93 -55.85 -12.75
CA GLY A 713 -35.78 -57.03 -12.58
C GLY A 713 -36.09 -57.73 -13.91
N PRO A 714 -36.89 -58.81 -13.89
CA PRO A 714 -37.21 -59.57 -15.09
C PRO A 714 -38.15 -58.80 -16.02
N LEU A 715 -37.83 -58.78 -17.32
CA LEU A 715 -38.77 -58.42 -18.36
C LEU A 715 -39.65 -59.63 -18.68
N THR A 716 -40.96 -59.45 -18.83
CA THR A 716 -41.88 -60.57 -19.11
C THR A 716 -42.76 -60.31 -20.32
N ASP A 717 -43.09 -61.37 -21.05
CA ASP A 717 -44.09 -61.34 -22.12
C ASP A 717 -45.51 -61.57 -21.59
N ALA A 718 -46.50 -61.63 -22.49
CA ALA A 718 -47.91 -61.82 -22.15
C ALA A 718 -48.21 -63.16 -21.46
N ALA A 719 -47.32 -64.15 -21.59
CA ALA A 719 -47.42 -65.45 -20.92
C ALA A 719 -46.71 -65.47 -19.55
N GLY A 720 -46.13 -64.33 -19.13
CA GLY A 720 -45.36 -64.21 -17.89
C GLY A 720 -43.98 -64.87 -17.96
N GLN A 721 -43.48 -65.20 -19.16
CA GLN A 721 -42.15 -65.79 -19.32
C GLN A 721 -41.09 -64.71 -19.29
N VAL A 722 -39.99 -64.96 -18.56
CA VAL A 722 -38.86 -64.02 -18.48
C VAL A 722 -38.13 -63.97 -19.81
N ARG A 723 -37.93 -62.75 -20.34
CA ARG A 723 -37.21 -62.50 -21.59
C ARG A 723 -35.90 -61.78 -21.30
N TYR A 724 -34.85 -62.20 -22.01
CA TYR A 724 -33.51 -61.61 -21.91
C TYR A 724 -33.21 -60.82 -23.19
N LEU A 725 -33.76 -59.62 -23.27
CA LEU A 725 -33.69 -58.75 -24.43
C LEU A 725 -32.87 -57.50 -24.10
N ALA A 726 -32.30 -56.88 -25.13
CA ALA A 726 -31.74 -55.54 -25.07
C ALA A 726 -32.45 -54.67 -26.11
N PRO A 727 -32.90 -53.46 -25.77
CA PRO A 727 -33.52 -52.57 -26.74
C PRO A 727 -32.45 -51.78 -27.50
N TYR A 728 -32.82 -51.25 -28.67
CA TYR A 728 -32.14 -50.07 -29.21
C TYR A 728 -32.96 -48.82 -28.88
N TYR A 729 -32.32 -47.65 -28.84
CA TYR A 729 -33.01 -46.39 -28.54
C TYR A 729 -33.23 -45.55 -29.81
N GLN A 730 -34.28 -44.73 -29.77
CA GLN A 730 -34.49 -43.62 -30.69
C GLN A 730 -34.62 -42.36 -29.83
N ALA A 731 -33.65 -41.47 -29.93
CA ALA A 731 -33.59 -40.21 -29.20
C ALA A 731 -34.36 -39.09 -29.92
N LYS A 732 -34.44 -37.89 -29.32
CA LYS A 732 -35.07 -36.70 -29.91
C LYS A 732 -36.50 -36.97 -30.38
N GLN A 733 -37.27 -37.73 -29.59
CA GLN A 733 -38.68 -38.01 -29.87
C GLN A 733 -39.58 -36.97 -29.21
N GLY A 734 -40.84 -36.94 -29.65
CA GLY A 734 -41.84 -36.00 -29.15
C GLY A 734 -41.70 -34.60 -29.76
N PRO A 735 -42.66 -33.70 -29.49
CA PRO A 735 -42.66 -32.35 -30.03
C PRO A 735 -41.47 -31.49 -29.53
N ASP A 736 -41.01 -31.73 -28.31
CA ASP A 736 -39.92 -30.97 -27.67
C ASP A 736 -38.54 -31.66 -27.78
N SER A 737 -38.44 -32.75 -28.55
CA SER A 737 -37.21 -33.55 -28.72
C SER A 737 -36.59 -34.04 -27.39
N ASN A 738 -37.40 -34.18 -26.35
CA ASN A 738 -36.98 -34.53 -24.99
C ASN A 738 -37.43 -35.94 -24.57
N GLN A 739 -38.02 -36.73 -25.47
CA GLN A 739 -38.43 -38.11 -25.23
C GLN A 739 -37.50 -39.10 -25.92
N ILE A 740 -37.49 -40.34 -25.43
CA ILE A 740 -36.78 -41.48 -26.01
C ILE A 740 -37.76 -42.62 -26.23
N LYS A 741 -37.61 -43.35 -27.34
CA LYS A 741 -38.26 -44.65 -27.51
C LYS A 741 -37.23 -45.76 -27.33
N LEU A 742 -37.53 -46.72 -26.47
CA LEU A 742 -36.82 -48.00 -26.40
C LEU A 742 -37.58 -49.01 -27.24
N GLN A 743 -36.89 -49.62 -28.20
CA GLN A 743 -37.47 -50.57 -29.15
C GLN A 743 -36.99 -51.98 -28.81
N TRP A 744 -37.91 -52.83 -28.40
CA TRP A 744 -37.69 -54.22 -28.02
C TRP A 744 -37.97 -55.15 -29.20
N ALA A 745 -37.37 -56.34 -29.17
CA ALA A 745 -37.55 -57.34 -30.22
C ALA A 745 -38.96 -57.96 -30.24
N GLU A 746 -39.71 -57.82 -29.15
CA GLU A 746 -41.09 -58.32 -28.99
C GLU A 746 -41.80 -57.55 -27.86
N PRO A 747 -43.14 -57.66 -27.72
CA PRO A 747 -43.86 -57.01 -26.64
C PRO A 747 -43.46 -57.56 -25.28
N VAL A 748 -42.90 -56.70 -24.43
CA VAL A 748 -42.53 -57.02 -23.04
C VAL A 748 -42.99 -55.92 -22.10
N LYS A 749 -43.12 -56.26 -20.82
CA LYS A 749 -43.37 -55.34 -19.70
C LYS A 749 -42.32 -55.52 -18.60
N GLY A 750 -42.16 -54.51 -17.76
CA GLY A 750 -41.24 -54.52 -16.62
C GLY A 750 -40.58 -53.17 -16.42
N THR A 751 -39.46 -53.18 -15.72
CA THR A 751 -38.76 -51.95 -15.32
C THR A 751 -37.34 -51.93 -15.86
N VAL A 752 -36.88 -50.77 -16.34
CA VAL A 752 -35.49 -50.53 -16.74
C VAL A 752 -34.93 -49.29 -16.06
N THR A 753 -33.65 -49.32 -15.71
CA THR A 753 -32.86 -48.13 -15.41
C THR A 753 -32.23 -47.63 -16.70
N VAL A 754 -32.48 -46.36 -17.05
CA VAL A 754 -32.01 -45.70 -18.27
C VAL A 754 -31.05 -44.58 -17.89
N THR A 755 -29.92 -44.48 -18.60
CA THR A 755 -29.00 -43.33 -18.50
C THR A 755 -29.07 -42.50 -19.77
N VAL A 756 -29.51 -41.25 -19.64
CA VAL A 756 -29.79 -40.31 -20.74
C VAL A 756 -28.84 -39.13 -20.67
N ARG A 757 -28.42 -38.60 -21.82
CA ARG A 757 -27.56 -37.42 -21.93
C ARG A 757 -28.13 -36.38 -22.89
N ILE A 758 -27.74 -35.12 -22.68
CA ILE A 758 -28.11 -33.98 -23.54
C ILE A 758 -27.09 -33.72 -24.67
N ASP A 759 -26.06 -34.54 -24.77
CA ASP A 759 -24.99 -34.46 -25.76
C ASP A 759 -24.77 -35.79 -26.49
N ASP A 760 -24.09 -35.71 -27.63
CA ASP A 760 -23.73 -36.88 -28.43
C ASP A 760 -22.54 -37.64 -27.82
N ALA A 761 -22.47 -38.95 -28.09
CA ALA A 761 -21.30 -39.76 -27.76
C ALA A 761 -20.07 -39.33 -28.59
N PHE A 762 -18.89 -39.39 -27.97
CA PHE A 762 -17.62 -38.93 -28.54
C PHE A 762 -17.10 -39.80 -29.68
#